data_AF-A0A1D6JQY0-F1
#
_entry.id   AF-A0A1D6JQY0-F1
#
_cell.length_a   1.000
_cell.length_b   1.000
_cell.length_c   1.000
_cell.angle_alpha   90.00
_cell.angle_beta   90.00
_cell.angle_gamma   90.00
#
_symmetry.space_group_name_H-M   'P 1'
#
loop_
_entity.id
_entity.type
_entity.pdbx_description
1 polymer ?
#
loop_
_entity_poly.entity_id
_entity_poly.type
_entity_poly.pdbx_seq_one_letter_code
_entity_poly.pdbx_strand_id
1 'polypeptide(L)'
;MDVSYDSSRSVVEQSTAESPLLRKLSSSAVPGLWDDLQREHVAVPFATWALANWAIASDLNRTLVQELDSDGHAVATALKAAERTVKWHGTLVARALLEDQNLALAPSVPDWCSSLLSTASQATANDDMPLGQLSLSTFLLSMMRCNESKFVIRQKGLHPLRSIAKKIENQNGQNSMKESIASALSLLYAGEVPLSLEESQRWSGILLRWLFDKSVSNKTHLTAMKILSCILEDYGPASVPISQGWLALVLSEILGDNKAQGSKGTTQPEPEKVKNPVDYHNASTATQVLNQLGSAVVKLASTQSNCEPGSDDKDKGPLSDFLSLEPFATVLKNMNKKNLPKFDAADSASATLKGIKALAELCSEDGACQKRIADLGALPLLRHILLGDDYEKLAAIEAYDASRTREVQDKNVAPNVSSTDATTDPSSVRVPPAAHIRRHAGRLLTILSLLPNSKKEIISDAVWCKWLEDCASGRIPCNDIKLKSYCRLTLLNILCSESPNTRKASDEYPDSESEYKRNCPQFGDALFLLNPELPLEVHVDNSGFGILRVSRDNCKEDGGIGGSGSETVNSVDDAEAASKSVPLMDVVFVHGLRGGPFNSWRIADDKSSTTKAGLVESIDEDAGKEGTCWPREWLAADFPQARFFTVKYKTNLTQWTGASLPLQVISETSRHFLLPSCVN
;
A
#
# COMPACT_ATOMS: atom_id res chain seq x y z
N MET A 1 20.16 65.24 -54.98
CA MET A 1 20.70 64.25 -54.03
C MET A 1 20.19 64.72 -52.68
N ASP A 2 19.11 64.23 -52.10
CA ASP A 2 18.44 62.93 -52.22
C ASP A 2 16.92 63.07 -52.12
N VAL A 3 16.24 62.09 -52.70
CA VAL A 3 14.78 61.98 -52.81
C VAL A 3 14.25 61.11 -51.67
N SER A 4 13.19 61.63 -51.05
CA SER A 4 12.20 61.05 -50.12
C SER A 4 11.81 59.57 -50.32
N TYR A 5 11.48 58.85 -49.23
CA TYR A 5 10.09 58.62 -48.79
C TYR A 5 10.00 57.75 -47.53
N ASP A 6 9.01 58.09 -46.70
CA ASP A 6 8.46 57.34 -45.57
C ASP A 6 7.76 56.05 -46.05
N SER A 7 7.85 54.95 -45.31
CA SER A 7 6.81 53.90 -45.33
C SER A 7 6.89 53.00 -44.11
N SER A 8 5.85 53.10 -43.31
CA SER A 8 5.35 52.11 -42.36
C SER A 8 5.28 50.72 -43.01
N ARG A 9 5.71 49.67 -42.31
CA ARG A 9 5.25 48.30 -42.58
C ARG A 9 5.12 47.52 -41.28
N SER A 10 3.86 47.28 -40.94
CA SER A 10 3.37 46.34 -39.93
C SER A 10 4.06 44.97 -40.07
N VAL A 11 4.75 44.54 -39.01
CA VAL A 11 5.09 43.13 -38.85
C VAL A 11 3.92 42.49 -38.13
N VAL A 12 3.23 41.62 -38.85
CA VAL A 12 2.13 40.78 -38.39
C VAL A 12 2.66 39.87 -37.27
N GLU A 13 2.10 40.04 -36.07
CA GLU A 13 2.13 38.99 -35.03
C GLU A 13 1.41 37.76 -35.58
N GLN A 14 2.17 36.77 -36.05
CA GLN A 14 1.67 35.41 -36.18
C GLN A 14 1.99 34.67 -34.89
N SER A 15 0.96 34.55 -34.05
CA SER A 15 0.94 33.69 -32.88
C SER A 15 1.00 32.22 -33.34
N THR A 16 2.20 31.66 -33.49
CA THR A 16 2.38 30.22 -33.45
C THR A 16 2.25 29.78 -32.01
N ALA A 17 1.20 29.01 -31.72
CA ALA A 17 0.95 28.43 -30.41
C ALA A 17 2.10 27.47 -30.03
N GLU A 18 3.09 27.98 -29.31
CA GLU A 18 4.13 27.18 -28.69
C GLU A 18 3.50 26.23 -27.67
N SER A 19 3.96 24.98 -27.66
CA SER A 19 3.44 23.97 -26.74
C SER A 19 3.72 24.37 -25.28
N PRO A 20 2.77 24.14 -24.34
CA PRO A 20 2.90 24.60 -22.95
C PRO A 20 4.12 24.06 -22.17
N LEU A 21 4.81 23.05 -22.70
CA LEU A 21 5.93 22.36 -22.03
C LEU A 21 7.29 23.02 -22.28
N LEU A 22 7.48 23.71 -23.41
CA LEU A 22 8.72 24.45 -23.70
C LEU A 22 8.95 25.62 -22.72
N ARG A 23 7.86 26.24 -22.26
CA ARG A 23 7.91 27.38 -21.33
C ARG A 23 8.42 27.02 -19.93
N LYS A 24 8.45 25.73 -19.57
CA LYS A 24 8.95 25.26 -18.26
C LYS A 24 10.44 24.91 -18.24
N LEU A 25 11.11 24.92 -19.40
CA LEU A 25 12.54 24.60 -19.52
C LEU A 25 13.44 25.84 -19.68
N SER A 26 12.85 27.03 -19.82
CA SER A 26 13.60 28.25 -20.16
C SER A 26 14.33 28.93 -19.00
N SER A 27 14.47 28.30 -17.82
CA SER A 27 15.15 28.92 -16.67
C SER A 27 16.29 28.10 -16.04
N SER A 28 16.83 27.09 -16.72
CA SER A 28 18.09 26.44 -16.28
C SER A 28 19.02 26.20 -17.47
N ALA A 29 19.89 27.18 -17.73
CA ALA A 29 21.14 27.13 -18.49
C ALA A 29 21.17 26.16 -19.70
N VAL A 30 20.63 26.60 -20.84
CA VAL A 30 21.00 26.04 -22.15
C VAL A 30 22.51 26.27 -22.34
N PRO A 31 23.29 25.22 -22.66
CA PRO A 31 24.73 25.39 -22.93
C PRO A 31 24.95 26.39 -24.07
N GLY A 32 25.94 27.26 -23.93
CA GLY A 32 26.48 27.99 -25.07
C GLY A 32 27.04 26.99 -26.08
N LEU A 33 26.91 27.31 -27.37
CA LEU A 33 27.36 26.47 -28.50
C LEU A 33 28.86 26.09 -28.43
N TRP A 34 29.63 26.73 -27.54
CA TRP A 34 31.09 26.73 -27.51
C TRP A 34 31.69 26.34 -26.15
N ASP A 35 30.86 26.02 -25.15
CA ASP A 35 31.29 25.98 -23.74
C ASP A 35 32.34 24.88 -23.44
N ASP A 36 32.36 23.81 -24.25
CA ASP A 36 33.22 22.63 -24.02
C ASP A 36 34.31 22.43 -25.10
N LEU A 37 34.45 23.36 -26.06
CA LEU A 37 35.29 23.15 -27.25
C LEU A 37 36.73 23.65 -27.09
N GLN A 38 37.68 22.71 -26.94
CA GLN A 38 39.10 23.00 -27.10
C GLN A 38 39.46 23.07 -28.59
N ARG A 39 39.24 24.23 -29.22
CA ARG A 39 39.81 24.81 -30.46
C ARG A 39 40.02 23.97 -31.76
N GLU A 40 39.91 22.63 -31.80
CA GLU A 40 40.25 21.82 -33.00
C GLU A 40 39.11 20.98 -33.61
N HIS A 41 37.96 20.81 -32.94
CA HIS A 41 36.85 19.96 -33.43
C HIS A 41 35.45 20.59 -33.34
N VAL A 42 35.25 21.74 -34.00
CA VAL A 42 33.96 22.48 -34.00
C VAL A 42 32.86 21.84 -34.86
N ALA A 43 33.23 21.08 -35.89
CA ALA A 43 32.29 20.62 -36.91
C ALA A 43 31.19 19.70 -36.36
N VAL A 44 31.53 18.78 -35.45
CA VAL A 44 30.59 17.79 -34.88
C VAL A 44 29.56 18.45 -33.95
N PRO A 45 29.95 19.29 -32.97
CA PRO A 45 28.99 20.06 -32.17
C PRO A 45 28.07 20.95 -33.02
N PHE A 46 28.62 21.64 -34.02
CA PHE A 46 27.83 22.50 -34.90
C PHE A 46 26.81 21.70 -35.73
N ALA A 47 27.25 20.59 -36.33
CA ALA A 47 26.35 19.70 -37.07
C ALA A 47 25.23 19.14 -36.19
N THR A 48 25.56 18.71 -34.97
CA THR A 48 24.58 18.15 -34.02
C THR A 48 23.59 19.23 -33.54
N TRP A 49 24.08 20.45 -33.28
CA TRP A 49 23.22 21.61 -32.96
C TRP A 49 22.28 21.96 -34.12
N ALA A 50 22.80 22.03 -35.35
CA ALA A 50 22.00 22.34 -36.53
C ALA A 50 20.94 21.27 -36.77
N LEU A 51 21.31 19.99 -36.62
CA LEU A 51 20.38 18.86 -36.73
C LEU A 51 19.28 18.91 -35.67
N ALA A 52 19.62 19.24 -34.41
CA ALA A 52 18.64 19.40 -33.33
C ALA A 52 17.62 20.49 -33.65
N ASN A 53 18.07 21.68 -34.08
CA ASN A 53 17.17 22.77 -34.45
C ASN A 53 16.32 22.41 -35.68
N TRP A 54 16.91 21.71 -36.66
CA TRP A 54 16.20 21.30 -37.86
C TRP A 54 15.08 20.29 -37.53
N ALA A 55 15.36 19.30 -36.69
CA ALA A 55 14.38 18.32 -36.20
C ALA A 55 13.27 18.96 -35.34
N ILE A 56 13.60 19.94 -34.50
CA ILE A 56 12.61 20.64 -33.66
C ILE A 56 11.69 21.54 -34.51
N ALA A 57 12.18 22.07 -35.63
CA ALA A 57 11.45 23.08 -36.40
C ALA A 57 10.18 22.59 -37.11
N SER A 58 10.11 21.32 -37.55
CA SER A 58 8.89 20.79 -38.18
C SER A 58 8.86 19.26 -38.31
N ASP A 59 7.65 18.70 -38.42
CA ASP A 59 7.38 17.27 -38.65
C ASP A 59 8.00 16.77 -39.97
N LEU A 60 7.96 17.60 -41.02
CA LEU A 60 8.58 17.29 -42.31
C LEU A 60 10.09 17.08 -42.17
N ASN A 61 10.76 17.96 -41.41
CA ASN A 61 12.19 17.83 -41.16
C ASN A 61 12.50 16.55 -40.37
N ARG A 62 11.67 16.20 -39.38
CA ARG A 62 11.85 14.94 -38.63
C ARG A 62 11.73 13.72 -39.53
N THR A 63 10.78 13.74 -40.47
CA THR A 63 10.62 12.68 -41.47
C THR A 63 11.88 12.55 -42.36
N LEU A 64 12.43 13.67 -42.82
CA LEU A 64 13.66 13.68 -43.62
C LEU A 64 14.89 13.20 -42.81
N VAL A 65 14.99 13.59 -41.54
CA VAL A 65 16.05 13.10 -40.64
C VAL A 65 15.94 11.58 -40.46
N GLN A 66 14.74 11.07 -40.26
CA GLN A 66 14.48 9.63 -40.12
C GLN A 66 14.72 8.86 -41.44
N GLU A 67 14.48 9.47 -42.60
CA GLU A 67 14.81 8.88 -43.90
C GLU A 67 16.32 8.77 -44.11
N LEU A 68 17.07 9.83 -43.76
CA LEU A 68 18.53 9.89 -43.91
C LEU A 68 19.28 9.05 -42.87
N ASP A 69 18.76 8.94 -41.64
CA ASP A 69 19.30 8.14 -40.53
C ASP A 69 18.33 7.00 -40.18
N SER A 70 17.92 6.22 -41.20
CA SER A 70 16.91 5.17 -41.06
C SER A 70 17.29 4.05 -40.07
N ASP A 71 18.59 3.78 -39.91
CA ASP A 71 19.11 2.85 -38.91
C ASP A 71 19.25 3.50 -37.51
N GLY A 72 19.32 4.83 -37.44
CA GLY A 72 19.50 5.62 -36.23
C GLY A 72 20.94 5.68 -35.71
N HIS A 73 21.93 5.30 -36.52
CA HIS A 73 23.33 5.21 -36.09
C HIS A 73 23.98 6.58 -35.93
N ALA A 74 23.59 7.59 -36.71
CA ALA A 74 24.12 8.94 -36.57
C ALA A 74 23.70 9.54 -35.21
N VAL A 75 22.42 9.42 -34.85
CA VAL A 75 21.92 9.83 -33.53
C VAL A 75 22.57 9.01 -32.41
N ALA A 76 22.73 7.69 -32.58
CA ALA A 76 23.40 6.84 -31.59
C ALA A 76 24.85 7.28 -31.33
N THR A 77 25.55 7.70 -32.38
CA THR A 77 26.93 8.21 -32.29
C THR A 77 26.99 9.51 -31.50
N ALA A 78 26.08 10.44 -31.78
CA ALA A 78 25.99 11.71 -31.06
C ALA A 78 25.70 11.50 -29.56
N LEU A 79 24.86 10.52 -29.21
CA LEU A 79 24.56 10.19 -27.81
C LEU A 79 25.74 9.55 -27.05
N LYS A 80 26.70 8.95 -27.77
CA LYS A 80 27.90 8.31 -27.21
C LYS A 80 29.14 9.21 -27.23
N ALA A 81 29.04 10.40 -27.83
CA ALA A 81 30.14 11.36 -27.95
C ALA A 81 30.73 11.73 -26.58
N ALA A 82 31.99 12.15 -26.51
CA ALA A 82 32.61 12.53 -25.23
C ALA A 82 32.17 13.92 -24.77
N GLU A 83 31.88 14.80 -25.74
CA GLU A 83 31.60 16.21 -25.57
C GLU A 83 30.18 16.42 -25.03
N ARG A 84 30.06 17.16 -23.93
CA ARG A 84 28.79 17.50 -23.30
C ARG A 84 27.84 18.21 -24.27
N THR A 85 28.33 19.19 -25.03
CA THR A 85 27.55 19.90 -26.05
C THR A 85 26.99 18.97 -27.13
N VAL A 86 27.75 17.97 -27.58
CA VAL A 86 27.27 16.98 -28.57
C VAL A 86 26.20 16.08 -27.95
N LYS A 87 26.41 15.57 -26.73
CA LYS A 87 25.41 14.78 -26.00
C LYS A 87 24.10 15.54 -25.80
N TRP A 88 24.18 16.83 -25.44
CA TRP A 88 23.00 17.68 -25.24
C TRP A 88 22.16 17.77 -26.51
N HIS A 89 22.77 18.18 -27.63
CA HIS A 89 22.05 18.34 -28.89
C HIS A 89 21.62 16.99 -29.49
N GLY A 90 22.44 15.94 -29.36
CA GLY A 90 22.06 14.59 -29.75
C GLY A 90 20.83 14.08 -28.97
N THR A 91 20.74 14.43 -27.68
CA THR A 91 19.56 14.13 -26.86
C THR A 91 18.33 14.90 -27.34
N LEU A 92 18.47 16.17 -27.75
CA LEU A 92 17.38 16.94 -28.34
C LEU A 92 16.89 16.35 -29.67
N VAL A 93 17.80 15.90 -30.54
CA VAL A 93 17.43 15.19 -31.78
C VAL A 93 16.64 13.92 -31.44
N ALA A 94 17.19 13.06 -30.58
CA ALA A 94 16.54 11.82 -30.18
C ALA A 94 15.16 12.09 -29.58
N ARG A 95 15.02 13.12 -28.74
CA ARG A 95 13.75 13.53 -28.16
C ARG A 95 12.74 13.96 -29.22
N ALA A 96 13.12 14.86 -30.13
CA ALA A 96 12.24 15.35 -31.18
C ALA A 96 11.71 14.22 -32.07
N LEU A 97 12.56 13.24 -32.39
CA LEU A 97 12.18 12.04 -33.15
C LEU A 97 11.26 11.10 -32.35
N LEU A 98 11.52 10.92 -31.06
CA LEU A 98 10.71 10.03 -30.19
C LEU A 98 9.33 10.62 -29.84
N GLU A 99 9.24 11.94 -29.70
CA GLU A 99 7.98 12.66 -29.41
C GLU A 99 7.01 12.65 -30.60
N ASP A 100 7.51 12.52 -31.83
CA ASP A 100 6.66 12.37 -33.01
C ASP A 100 6.06 10.96 -33.05
N GLN A 101 4.74 10.88 -32.90
CA GLN A 101 4.04 9.60 -32.91
C GLN A 101 3.89 8.99 -34.30
N ASN A 102 3.99 9.79 -35.35
CA ASN A 102 3.76 9.39 -36.73
C ASN A 102 5.00 8.77 -37.38
N LEU A 103 6.18 8.94 -36.78
CA LEU A 103 7.43 8.39 -37.30
C LEU A 103 7.61 6.92 -36.92
N ALA A 104 8.20 6.16 -37.84
CA ALA A 104 8.67 4.82 -37.55
C ALA A 104 9.89 4.88 -36.62
N LEU A 105 9.95 3.97 -35.65
CA LEU A 105 11.05 3.89 -34.71
C LEU A 105 12.29 3.29 -35.40
N ALA A 106 13.43 3.97 -35.27
CA ALA A 106 14.70 3.45 -35.77
C ALA A 106 15.08 2.15 -35.02
N PRO A 107 15.71 1.17 -35.69
CA PRO A 107 16.20 -0.05 -35.05
C PRO A 107 17.18 0.22 -33.89
N SER A 108 17.92 1.32 -33.92
CA SER A 108 18.87 1.73 -32.87
C SER A 108 18.25 2.34 -31.62
N VAL A 109 16.92 2.49 -31.51
CA VAL A 109 16.27 3.09 -30.32
C VAL A 109 16.64 2.41 -28.99
N PRO A 110 16.80 1.07 -28.89
CA PRO A 110 17.30 0.42 -27.66
C PRO A 110 18.73 0.84 -27.27
N ASP A 111 19.59 1.07 -28.27
CA ASP A 111 20.95 1.59 -28.06
C ASP A 111 20.92 3.06 -27.63
N TRP A 112 20.00 3.85 -28.19
CA TRP A 112 19.76 5.22 -27.73
C TRP A 112 19.33 5.23 -26.26
N CYS A 113 18.38 4.37 -25.89
CA CYS A 113 17.89 4.22 -24.52
C CYS A 113 19.03 3.97 -23.53
N SER A 114 19.91 3.02 -23.85
CA SER A 114 21.07 2.69 -23.01
C SER A 114 22.06 3.85 -22.91
N SER A 115 22.32 4.54 -24.03
CA SER A 115 23.26 5.67 -24.10
C SER A 115 22.73 6.90 -23.36
N LEU A 116 21.42 7.17 -23.45
CA LEU A 116 20.73 8.23 -22.72
C LEU A 116 20.77 7.99 -21.22
N LEU A 117 20.53 6.75 -20.77
CA LEU A 117 20.61 6.41 -19.36
C LEU A 117 22.05 6.51 -18.83
N SER A 118 23.02 6.04 -19.60
CA SER A 118 24.45 6.18 -19.26
C SER A 118 24.83 7.66 -19.14
N THR A 119 24.40 8.48 -20.09
CA THR A 119 24.62 9.94 -20.08
C THR A 119 23.95 10.59 -18.88
N ALA A 120 22.70 10.23 -18.57
CA ALA A 120 22.00 10.73 -17.39
C ALA A 120 22.78 10.40 -16.10
N SER A 121 23.25 9.16 -15.97
CA SER A 121 24.02 8.72 -14.81
C SER A 121 25.36 9.47 -14.68
N GLN A 122 26.08 9.67 -15.78
CA GLN A 122 27.36 10.39 -15.78
C GLN A 122 27.17 11.89 -15.49
N ALA A 123 26.18 12.52 -16.14
CA ALA A 123 25.88 13.94 -15.94
C ALA A 123 25.47 14.21 -14.49
N THR A 124 24.59 13.38 -13.92
CA THR A 124 24.19 13.49 -12.51
C THR A 124 25.36 13.20 -11.55
N ALA A 125 26.27 12.29 -11.86
CA ALA A 125 27.48 12.05 -11.07
C ALA A 125 28.41 13.28 -11.05
N ASN A 126 28.48 14.01 -12.17
CA ASN A 126 29.28 15.22 -12.35
C ASN A 126 28.53 16.52 -11.98
N ASP A 127 27.37 16.41 -11.31
CA ASP A 127 26.52 17.54 -10.90
C ASP A 127 25.98 18.42 -12.06
N ASP A 128 25.98 17.91 -13.30
CA ASP A 128 25.33 18.51 -14.47
C ASP A 128 23.85 18.12 -14.56
N MET A 129 23.05 18.69 -13.66
CA MET A 129 21.63 18.39 -13.52
C MET A 129 20.80 18.66 -14.78
N PRO A 130 21.01 19.75 -15.54
CA PRO A 130 20.24 19.99 -16.77
C PRO A 130 20.40 18.85 -17.80
N LEU A 131 21.63 18.42 -18.08
CA LEU A 131 21.87 17.34 -19.04
C LEU A 131 21.34 16.01 -18.49
N GLY A 132 21.51 15.78 -17.18
CA GLY A 132 20.96 14.62 -16.49
C GLY A 132 19.44 14.52 -16.65
N GLN A 133 18.72 15.61 -16.41
CA GLN A 133 17.26 15.68 -16.52
C GLN A 133 16.78 15.52 -17.97
N LEU A 134 17.42 16.20 -18.93
CA LEU A 134 17.08 16.09 -20.35
C LEU A 134 17.29 14.65 -20.86
N SER A 135 18.43 14.05 -20.51
CA SER A 135 18.76 12.68 -20.90
C SER A 135 17.81 11.66 -20.26
N LEU A 136 17.49 11.82 -18.97
CA LEU A 136 16.60 10.92 -18.24
C LEU A 136 15.15 10.99 -18.73
N SER A 137 14.64 12.18 -19.03
CA SER A 137 13.29 12.33 -19.59
C SER A 137 13.19 11.79 -21.02
N THR A 138 14.24 11.95 -21.83
CA THR A 138 14.30 11.37 -23.19
C THR A 138 14.46 9.85 -23.14
N PHE A 139 15.23 9.33 -22.18
CA PHE A 139 15.31 7.91 -21.86
C PHE A 139 13.93 7.30 -21.55
N LEU A 140 13.13 7.98 -20.70
CA LEU A 140 11.78 7.53 -20.38
C LEU A 140 10.89 7.48 -21.62
N LEU A 141 10.96 8.50 -22.49
CA LEU A 141 10.23 8.52 -23.76
C LEU A 141 10.60 7.34 -24.66
N SER A 142 11.89 6.98 -24.73
CA SER A 142 12.34 5.79 -25.46
C SER A 142 11.71 4.51 -24.91
N MET A 143 11.65 4.34 -23.58
CA MET A 143 10.99 3.19 -22.95
C MET A 143 9.48 3.14 -23.21
N MET A 144 8.82 4.29 -23.27
CA MET A 144 7.38 4.36 -23.54
C MET A 144 7.06 3.99 -24.99
N ARG A 145 7.92 4.36 -25.94
CA ARG A 145 7.73 4.13 -27.38
C ARG A 145 8.18 2.74 -27.83
N CYS A 146 9.23 2.18 -27.24
CA CYS A 146 9.86 0.93 -27.69
C CYS A 146 9.86 -0.15 -26.59
N ASN A 147 9.24 -1.30 -26.87
CA ASN A 147 9.24 -2.44 -25.94
C ASN A 147 10.62 -3.09 -25.80
N GLU A 148 11.42 -3.14 -26.88
CA GLU A 148 12.79 -3.69 -26.85
C GLU A 148 13.69 -2.88 -25.90
N SER A 149 13.50 -1.56 -25.83
CA SER A 149 14.19 -0.73 -24.83
C SER A 149 13.91 -1.20 -23.40
N LYS A 150 12.69 -1.63 -23.08
CA LYS A 150 12.37 -2.16 -21.74
C LYS A 150 13.17 -3.43 -21.43
N PHE A 151 13.34 -4.30 -22.41
CA PHE A 151 14.14 -5.53 -22.27
C PHE A 151 15.62 -5.24 -21.99
N VAL A 152 16.22 -4.32 -22.76
CA VAL A 152 17.62 -3.91 -22.56
C VAL A 152 17.85 -3.31 -21.16
N ILE A 153 16.92 -2.48 -20.70
CA ILE A 153 17.00 -1.85 -19.37
C ILE A 153 16.85 -2.86 -18.24
N ARG A 154 16.01 -3.89 -18.39
CA ARG A 154 15.92 -5.00 -17.43
C ARG A 154 17.25 -5.74 -17.28
N GLN A 155 18.04 -5.86 -18.34
CA GLN A 155 19.33 -6.55 -18.26
C GLN A 155 20.44 -5.68 -17.66
N LYS A 156 20.53 -4.39 -18.02
CA LYS A 156 21.72 -3.56 -17.73
C LYS A 156 21.44 -2.15 -17.23
N GLY A 157 20.19 -1.67 -17.26
CA GLY A 157 19.85 -0.28 -16.92
C GLY A 157 19.48 -0.02 -15.45
N LEU A 158 19.22 -1.06 -14.68
CA LEU A 158 18.72 -0.93 -13.32
C LEU A 158 19.73 -0.31 -12.33
N HIS A 159 21.02 -0.64 -12.45
CA HIS A 159 22.06 -0.06 -11.61
C HIS A 159 22.24 1.47 -11.86
N PRO A 160 22.42 1.95 -13.11
CA PRO A 160 22.44 3.38 -13.41
C PRO A 160 21.21 4.15 -12.89
N LEU A 161 20.01 3.57 -12.99
CA LEU A 161 18.79 4.19 -12.45
C LEU A 161 18.87 4.40 -10.94
N ARG A 162 19.35 3.39 -10.20
CA ARG A 162 19.56 3.52 -8.75
C ARG A 162 20.62 4.54 -8.39
N SER A 163 21.75 4.59 -9.11
CA SER A 163 22.80 5.56 -8.81
C SER A 163 22.31 7.00 -8.99
N ILE A 164 21.49 7.25 -10.03
CA ILE A 164 20.83 8.56 -10.20
C ILE A 164 19.90 8.82 -9.02
N ALA A 165 19.01 7.88 -8.67
CA ALA A 165 18.04 8.02 -7.59
C ALA A 165 18.69 8.38 -6.25
N LYS A 166 19.81 7.71 -5.90
CA LYS A 166 20.57 8.00 -4.66
C LYS A 166 21.23 9.37 -4.67
N LYS A 167 21.78 9.81 -5.81
CA LYS A 167 22.47 11.11 -5.92
C LYS A 167 21.48 12.28 -5.82
N ILE A 168 20.29 12.16 -6.42
CA ILE A 168 19.26 13.21 -6.40
C ILE A 168 18.43 13.23 -5.10
N GLU A 169 18.60 12.24 -4.22
CA GLU A 169 17.85 12.12 -2.97
C GLU A 169 18.04 13.35 -2.07
N ASN A 170 19.29 13.81 -1.93
CA ASN A 170 19.68 14.91 -1.05
C ASN A 170 19.49 16.30 -1.68
N GLN A 171 19.03 16.38 -2.94
CA GLN A 171 18.94 17.62 -3.69
C GLN A 171 17.49 18.10 -3.79
N ASN A 172 17.19 19.19 -3.08
CA ASN A 172 15.89 19.84 -3.14
C ASN A 172 15.59 20.31 -4.58
N GLY A 173 14.41 19.98 -5.09
CA GLY A 173 13.92 20.46 -6.40
C GLY A 173 14.00 19.46 -7.56
N GLN A 174 14.58 18.27 -7.40
CA GLN A 174 14.70 17.27 -8.47
C GLN A 174 13.47 16.35 -8.65
N ASN A 175 12.26 16.91 -8.45
CA ASN A 175 11.02 16.14 -8.50
C ASN A 175 10.70 15.58 -9.89
N SER A 176 11.08 16.29 -10.95
CA SER A 176 10.92 15.81 -12.34
C SER A 176 11.78 14.57 -12.64
N MET A 177 12.98 14.52 -12.08
CA MET A 177 13.87 13.36 -12.22
C MET A 177 13.36 12.18 -11.40
N LYS A 178 12.96 12.40 -10.14
CA LYS A 178 12.31 11.36 -9.31
C LYS A 178 11.07 10.77 -10.02
N GLU A 179 10.22 11.62 -10.60
CA GLU A 179 9.03 11.18 -11.36
C GLU A 179 9.39 10.39 -12.61
N SER A 180 10.47 10.77 -13.31
CA SER A 180 10.93 10.06 -14.50
C SER A 180 11.42 8.65 -14.15
N ILE A 181 12.16 8.50 -13.04
CA ILE A 181 12.63 7.19 -12.55
C ILE A 181 11.45 6.35 -12.07
N ALA A 182 10.53 6.93 -11.28
CA ALA A 182 9.34 6.22 -10.81
C ALA A 182 8.48 5.73 -11.99
N SER A 183 8.30 6.56 -13.03
CA SER A 183 7.58 6.17 -14.25
C SER A 183 8.30 5.07 -15.02
N ALA A 184 9.63 5.14 -15.14
CA ALA A 184 10.43 4.08 -15.77
C ALA A 184 10.28 2.76 -15.01
N LEU A 185 10.36 2.77 -13.67
CA LEU A 185 10.14 1.59 -12.85
C LEU A 185 8.71 1.04 -12.98
N SER A 186 7.70 1.92 -13.02
CA SER A 186 6.32 1.51 -13.24
C SER A 186 6.15 0.76 -14.56
N LEU A 187 6.80 1.21 -15.64
CA LEU A 187 6.81 0.50 -16.93
C LEU A 187 7.51 -0.87 -16.85
N LEU A 188 8.51 -1.02 -15.97
CA LEU A 188 9.21 -2.28 -15.75
C LEU A 188 8.36 -3.25 -14.93
N TYR A 189 7.71 -2.80 -13.87
CA TYR A 189 6.85 -3.64 -13.02
C TYR A 189 5.49 -3.96 -13.66
N ALA A 190 5.02 -3.16 -14.62
CA ALA A 190 3.81 -3.46 -15.39
C ALA A 190 3.98 -4.58 -16.44
N GLY A 191 5.18 -5.13 -16.62
CA GLY A 191 5.42 -6.23 -17.56
C GLY A 191 5.06 -7.61 -16.97
N GLU A 192 4.90 -8.61 -17.83
CA GLU A 192 4.45 -9.97 -17.43
C GLU A 192 5.42 -10.68 -16.47
N VAL A 193 6.72 -10.41 -16.59
CA VAL A 193 7.75 -11.00 -15.74
C VAL A 193 8.14 -9.97 -14.68
N PRO A 194 8.09 -10.27 -13.38
CA PRO A 194 8.58 -9.37 -12.34
C PRO A 194 10.08 -9.12 -12.49
N LEU A 195 10.63 -8.14 -11.76
CA LEU A 195 12.10 -8.00 -11.66
C LEU A 195 12.70 -9.22 -10.92
N SER A 196 13.98 -9.21 -10.54
CA SER A 196 14.48 -10.23 -9.62
C SER A 196 14.24 -9.83 -8.17
N LEU A 197 14.21 -10.82 -7.25
CA LEU A 197 14.04 -10.57 -5.82
C LEU A 197 15.11 -9.59 -5.30
N GLU A 198 16.38 -9.83 -5.64
CA GLU A 198 17.48 -8.95 -5.25
C GLU A 198 17.29 -7.52 -5.75
N GLU A 199 16.80 -7.36 -6.97
CA GLU A 199 16.57 -6.04 -7.56
C GLU A 199 15.45 -5.31 -6.83
N SER A 200 14.36 -6.03 -6.53
CA SER A 200 13.20 -5.54 -5.80
C SER A 200 13.58 -5.12 -4.38
N GLN A 201 14.41 -5.91 -3.70
CA GLN A 201 14.98 -5.60 -2.39
C GLN A 201 15.84 -4.33 -2.43
N ARG A 202 16.70 -4.16 -3.43
CA ARG A 202 17.54 -2.95 -3.57
C ARG A 202 16.71 -1.70 -3.83
N TRP A 203 15.58 -1.80 -4.55
CA TRP A 203 14.68 -0.67 -4.75
C TRP A 203 13.80 -0.35 -3.53
N SER A 204 13.49 -1.34 -2.70
CA SER A 204 12.57 -1.18 -1.56
C SER A 204 12.94 0.00 -0.64
N GLY A 205 14.24 0.16 -0.32
CA GLY A 205 14.71 1.27 0.49
C GLY A 205 14.48 2.64 -0.17
N ILE A 206 14.78 2.76 -1.46
CA ILE A 206 14.60 4.01 -2.22
C ILE A 206 13.10 4.36 -2.34
N LEU A 207 12.27 3.37 -2.64
CA LEU A 207 10.82 3.55 -2.79
C LEU A 207 10.17 3.97 -1.46
N LEU A 208 10.56 3.36 -0.35
CA LEU A 208 10.08 3.75 0.97
C LEU A 208 10.51 5.19 1.30
N ARG A 209 11.75 5.59 1.01
CA ARG A 209 12.13 7.01 1.18
C ARG A 209 11.23 7.96 0.41
N TRP A 210 10.93 7.65 -0.84
CA TRP A 210 10.03 8.50 -1.65
C TRP A 210 8.60 8.51 -1.13
N LEU A 211 8.13 7.41 -0.52
CA LEU A 211 6.82 7.33 0.09
C LEU A 211 6.73 8.21 1.35
N PHE A 212 7.77 8.25 2.17
CA PHE A 212 7.78 9.02 3.42
C PHE A 212 8.32 10.47 3.26
N ASP A 213 8.86 10.83 2.10
CA ASP A 213 9.37 12.17 1.79
C ASP A 213 8.24 13.14 1.38
N LYS A 214 7.93 14.10 2.27
CA LYS A 214 6.89 15.14 2.08
C LYS A 214 7.17 16.07 0.88
N SER A 215 8.40 16.12 0.35
CA SER A 215 8.78 16.98 -0.78
C SER A 215 8.49 16.39 -2.15
N VAL A 216 8.20 15.09 -2.22
CA VAL A 216 8.01 14.32 -3.46
C VAL A 216 6.63 14.58 -4.07
N SER A 217 6.53 14.52 -5.40
CA SER A 217 5.26 14.70 -6.09
C SER A 217 4.27 13.57 -5.77
N ASN A 218 2.97 13.90 -5.68
CA ASN A 218 1.91 12.93 -5.41
C ASN A 218 1.92 11.74 -6.40
N LYS A 219 2.27 11.99 -7.66
CA LYS A 219 2.40 10.93 -8.67
C LYS A 219 3.54 9.96 -8.36
N THR A 220 4.70 10.46 -7.94
CA THR A 220 5.83 9.62 -7.52
C THR A 220 5.47 8.83 -6.27
N HIS A 221 4.81 9.46 -5.31
CA HIS A 221 4.32 8.82 -4.09
C HIS A 221 3.39 7.62 -4.42
N LEU A 222 2.34 7.86 -5.21
CA LEU A 222 1.40 6.81 -5.63
C LEU A 222 2.10 5.69 -6.42
N THR A 223 3.07 6.04 -7.26
CA THR A 223 3.83 5.07 -8.06
C THR A 223 4.72 4.21 -7.17
N ALA A 224 5.40 4.80 -6.19
CA ALA A 224 6.21 4.06 -5.23
C ALA A 224 5.36 3.08 -4.41
N MET A 225 4.19 3.52 -3.95
CA MET A 225 3.22 2.67 -3.26
C MET A 225 2.76 1.48 -4.11
N LYS A 226 2.43 1.71 -5.39
CA LYS A 226 2.05 0.65 -6.33
C LYS A 226 3.18 -0.35 -6.55
N ILE A 227 4.40 0.11 -6.79
CA ILE A 227 5.56 -0.76 -7.00
C ILE A 227 5.84 -1.60 -5.75
N LEU A 228 5.83 -0.98 -4.55
CA LEU A 228 5.99 -1.73 -3.30
C LEU A 228 4.93 -2.81 -3.16
N SER A 229 3.68 -2.52 -3.52
CA SER A 229 2.59 -3.51 -3.50
C SER A 229 2.84 -4.67 -4.46
N CYS A 230 3.30 -4.40 -5.69
CA CYS A 230 3.70 -5.45 -6.64
C CYS A 230 4.84 -6.32 -6.08
N ILE A 231 5.85 -5.72 -5.44
CA ILE A 231 6.95 -6.48 -4.79
C ILE A 231 6.39 -7.44 -3.74
N LEU A 232 5.38 -7.04 -2.97
CA LEU A 232 4.78 -7.93 -1.97
C LEU A 232 4.04 -9.09 -2.63
N GLU A 233 3.26 -8.82 -3.70
CA GLU A 233 2.51 -9.83 -4.45
C GLU A 233 3.41 -10.82 -5.19
N ASP A 234 4.49 -10.35 -5.80
CA ASP A 234 5.39 -11.16 -6.64
C ASP A 234 6.25 -12.14 -5.81
N TYR A 235 6.62 -11.77 -4.57
CA TYR A 235 7.60 -12.53 -3.77
C TYR A 235 7.08 -13.11 -2.47
N GLY A 236 5.86 -12.77 -2.05
CA GLY A 236 5.20 -13.33 -0.86
C GLY A 236 6.12 -13.42 0.37
N PRO A 237 6.48 -14.63 0.86
CA PRO A 237 7.27 -14.81 2.08
C PRO A 237 8.67 -14.16 2.03
N ALA A 238 9.28 -14.01 0.84
CA ALA A 238 10.58 -13.37 0.69
C ALA A 238 10.51 -11.82 0.79
N SER A 239 9.31 -11.26 0.71
CA SER A 239 9.05 -9.81 0.85
C SER A 239 8.68 -9.40 2.28
N VAL A 240 8.54 -10.35 3.22
CA VAL A 240 8.12 -10.08 4.61
C VAL A 240 8.96 -9.01 5.32
N PRO A 241 10.31 -8.94 5.17
CA PRO A 241 11.07 -7.83 5.75
C PRO A 241 10.62 -6.46 5.23
N ILE A 242 10.25 -6.37 3.93
CA ILE A 242 9.81 -5.14 3.28
C ILE A 242 8.44 -4.73 3.81
N SER A 243 7.47 -5.65 3.88
CA SER A 243 6.13 -5.35 4.41
C SER A 243 6.16 -4.96 5.89
N GLN A 244 6.95 -5.66 6.71
CA GLN A 244 7.17 -5.31 8.12
C GLN A 244 7.89 -3.97 8.28
N GLY A 245 8.89 -3.69 7.45
CA GLY A 245 9.58 -2.41 7.48
C GLY A 245 8.68 -1.26 7.09
N TRP A 246 7.86 -1.44 6.05
CA TRP A 246 6.85 -0.46 5.67
C TRP A 246 5.88 -0.18 6.83
N LEU A 247 5.35 -1.22 7.47
CA LEU A 247 4.51 -1.08 8.67
C LEU A 247 5.21 -0.30 9.80
N ALA A 248 6.49 -0.59 10.05
CA ALA A 248 7.28 0.11 11.06
C ALA A 248 7.48 1.60 10.74
N LEU A 249 7.72 1.92 9.46
CA LEU A 249 7.85 3.31 9.02
C LEU A 249 6.52 4.08 9.14
N VAL A 250 5.38 3.44 8.80
CA VAL A 250 4.06 4.03 9.04
C VAL A 250 3.89 4.34 10.54
N LEU A 251 4.17 3.38 11.42
CA LEU A 251 4.05 3.57 12.86
C LEU A 251 5.00 4.66 13.39
N SER A 252 6.22 4.74 12.86
CA SER A 252 7.21 5.75 13.21
C SER A 252 6.77 7.17 12.83
N GLU A 253 6.23 7.35 11.62
CA GLU A 253 5.74 8.65 11.13
C GLU A 253 4.56 9.16 11.98
N ILE A 254 3.59 8.28 12.28
CA ILE A 254 2.44 8.63 13.13
C ILE A 254 2.87 9.00 14.56
N LEU A 255 3.83 8.27 15.14
CA LEU A 255 4.39 8.61 16.45
C LEU A 255 5.17 9.93 16.42
N GLY A 256 5.84 10.24 15.31
CA GLY A 256 6.54 11.51 15.08
C GLY A 256 5.58 12.70 15.02
N ASP A 257 4.51 12.58 14.23
CA ASP A 257 3.47 13.61 14.08
C ASP A 257 2.79 13.91 15.44
N ASN A 258 2.48 12.87 16.23
CA ASN A 258 1.91 13.01 17.58
C ASN A 258 2.81 13.78 18.56
N LYS A 259 4.13 13.62 18.45
CA LYS A 259 5.11 14.37 19.26
C LYS A 259 5.22 15.82 18.81
N ALA A 260 5.26 16.09 17.50
CA ALA A 260 5.35 17.43 16.94
C ALA A 260 4.11 18.29 17.24
N GLN A 261 2.93 17.69 17.29
CA GLN A 261 1.70 18.36 17.74
C GLN A 261 1.73 18.69 19.24
N GLY A 262 2.47 17.94 20.06
CA GLY A 262 2.60 18.21 21.51
C GLY A 262 3.54 19.39 21.84
N SER A 263 4.46 19.75 20.96
CA SER A 263 5.47 20.79 21.19
C SER A 263 5.11 22.18 20.64
N LYS A 264 4.07 22.30 19.81
CA LYS A 264 3.65 23.56 19.16
C LYS A 264 2.70 24.46 19.99
N GLY A 265 2.44 24.15 21.27
CA GLY A 265 1.56 24.95 22.13
C GLY A 265 2.29 25.93 23.05
N THR A 266 2.74 27.09 22.55
CA THR A 266 3.19 28.25 23.36
C THR A 266 2.29 29.48 23.24
N THR A 267 1.06 29.33 22.79
CA THR A 267 0.02 30.36 22.90
C THR A 267 -1.23 29.73 23.54
N GLN A 268 -1.89 30.50 24.42
CA GLN A 268 -2.87 30.05 25.40
C GLN A 268 -3.91 29.05 24.85
N PRO A 269 -4.25 27.99 25.60
CA PRO A 269 -5.25 27.01 25.17
C PRO A 269 -6.67 27.53 25.38
N GLU A 270 -7.48 27.55 24.32
CA GLU A 270 -8.94 27.39 24.44
C GLU A 270 -9.25 25.98 24.97
N PRO A 271 -10.31 25.80 25.78
CA PRO A 271 -10.44 24.65 26.66
C PRO A 271 -11.21 23.50 25.99
N GLU A 272 -10.70 22.89 24.92
CA GLU A 272 -11.36 21.71 24.34
C GLU A 272 -10.40 20.79 23.57
N LYS A 273 -9.60 20.02 24.32
CA LYS A 273 -9.06 18.66 24.04
C LYS A 273 -7.87 18.42 24.97
N VAL A 274 -8.17 18.13 26.24
CA VAL A 274 -7.18 17.53 27.14
C VAL A 274 -6.82 16.18 26.54
N LYS A 275 -5.59 15.99 26.03
CA LYS A 275 -5.10 14.68 25.56
C LYS A 275 -5.33 13.66 26.68
N ASN A 276 -6.11 12.62 26.42
CA ASN A 276 -6.53 11.69 27.46
C ASN A 276 -5.30 10.89 27.94
N PRO A 277 -5.22 10.49 29.23
CA PRO A 277 -4.13 9.65 29.74
C PRO A 277 -4.01 8.30 28.99
N VAL A 278 -5.10 7.88 28.35
CA VAL A 278 -5.16 6.71 27.46
C VAL A 278 -4.32 6.93 26.20
N ASP A 279 -4.37 8.11 25.59
CA ASP A 279 -3.64 8.41 24.35
C ASP A 279 -2.13 8.41 24.59
N TYR A 280 -1.71 8.91 25.76
CA TYR A 280 -0.32 8.85 26.20
C TYR A 280 0.15 7.41 26.42
N HIS A 281 -0.68 6.58 27.06
CA HIS A 281 -0.38 5.16 27.25
C HIS A 281 -0.27 4.43 25.90
N ASN A 282 -1.21 4.65 24.98
CA ASN A 282 -1.19 4.05 23.64
C ASN A 282 0.06 4.47 22.86
N ALA A 283 0.45 5.75 22.91
CA ALA A 283 1.68 6.23 22.27
C ALA A 283 2.97 5.63 22.86
N SER A 284 3.01 5.42 24.18
CA SER A 284 4.13 4.75 24.86
C SER A 284 4.23 3.28 24.46
N THR A 285 3.11 2.55 24.50
CA THR A 285 3.04 1.15 24.06
C THR A 285 3.43 1.02 22.59
N ALA A 286 2.92 1.89 21.72
CA ALA A 286 3.26 1.93 20.30
C ALA A 286 4.76 2.20 20.07
N THR A 287 5.40 3.02 20.89
CA THR A 287 6.86 3.24 20.82
C THR A 287 7.64 1.96 21.16
N GLN A 288 7.20 1.20 22.15
CA GLN A 288 7.81 -0.09 22.47
C GLN A 288 7.61 -1.11 21.34
N VAL A 289 6.41 -1.16 20.76
CA VAL A 289 6.09 -2.00 19.61
C VAL A 289 6.95 -1.64 18.40
N LEU A 290 7.17 -0.35 18.12
CA LEU A 290 8.04 0.11 17.04
C LEU A 290 9.47 -0.44 17.17
N ASN A 291 10.03 -0.41 18.38
CA ASN A 291 11.37 -0.97 18.64
C ASN A 291 11.40 -2.51 18.44
N GLN A 292 10.35 -3.21 18.87
CA GLN A 292 10.23 -4.66 18.66
C GLN A 292 10.14 -4.99 17.16
N LEU A 293 9.32 -4.24 16.42
CA LEU A 293 9.14 -4.41 14.99
C LEU A 293 10.41 -4.07 14.21
N GLY A 294 11.12 -2.99 14.57
CA GLY A 294 12.42 -2.66 13.98
C GLY A 294 13.47 -3.76 14.22
N SER A 295 13.49 -4.37 15.41
CA SER A 295 14.35 -5.53 15.69
C SER A 295 13.96 -6.77 14.88
N ALA A 296 12.67 -7.04 14.72
CA ALA A 296 12.17 -8.14 13.89
C ALA A 296 12.63 -8.00 12.44
N VAL A 297 12.47 -6.81 11.85
CA VAL A 297 12.88 -6.50 10.46
C VAL A 297 14.38 -6.76 10.26
N VAL A 298 15.23 -6.23 11.15
CA VAL A 298 16.69 -6.38 11.04
C VAL A 298 17.10 -7.85 11.17
N LYS A 299 16.53 -8.60 12.13
CA LYS A 299 16.84 -10.01 12.34
C LYS A 299 16.40 -10.87 11.14
N LEU A 300 15.19 -10.65 10.64
CA LEU A 300 14.67 -11.40 9.50
C LEU A 300 15.45 -11.10 8.22
N ALA A 301 15.72 -9.83 7.93
CA ALA A 301 16.54 -9.42 6.79
C ALA A 301 17.95 -10.01 6.84
N SER A 302 18.57 -10.04 8.02
CA SER A 302 19.90 -10.64 8.22
C SER A 302 19.90 -12.17 8.03
N THR A 303 18.79 -12.82 8.37
CA THR A 303 18.63 -14.28 8.22
C THR A 303 18.41 -14.65 6.75
N GLN A 304 17.58 -13.90 6.03
CA GLN A 304 17.30 -14.12 4.61
C GLN A 304 18.49 -13.77 3.69
N SER A 305 19.41 -12.91 4.11
CA SER A 305 20.54 -12.48 3.28
C SER A 305 21.72 -13.46 3.23
N ASN A 306 21.69 -14.59 3.95
CA ASN A 306 22.79 -15.57 4.05
C ASN A 306 24.18 -14.90 4.19
N CYS A 307 24.31 -13.88 5.04
CA CYS A 307 25.63 -13.29 5.29
C CYS A 307 26.50 -14.29 6.05
N GLU A 308 27.48 -14.89 5.38
CA GLU A 308 28.50 -15.67 6.08
C GLU A 308 29.22 -14.82 7.14
N PRO A 309 29.46 -15.37 8.34
CA PRO A 309 30.12 -14.64 9.41
C PRO A 309 31.62 -14.49 9.09
N GLY A 310 31.99 -13.40 8.40
CA GLY A 310 33.40 -13.07 8.17
C GLY A 310 33.72 -12.17 6.97
N SER A 311 32.77 -11.87 6.08
CA SER A 311 33.02 -10.88 5.03
C SER A 311 32.91 -9.45 5.60
N ASP A 312 33.93 -8.63 5.37
CA ASP A 312 33.95 -7.20 5.70
C ASP A 312 32.99 -6.36 4.83
N ASP A 313 32.18 -6.99 3.98
CA ASP A 313 31.30 -6.34 3.00
C ASP A 313 29.91 -6.06 3.63
N LYS A 314 29.88 -5.33 4.76
CA LYS A 314 28.64 -4.94 5.45
C LYS A 314 27.72 -4.03 4.61
N ASP A 315 28.21 -3.46 3.52
CA ASP A 315 27.52 -2.41 2.73
C ASP A 315 26.96 -2.87 1.38
N LYS A 316 27.02 -4.16 1.01
CA LYS A 316 26.59 -4.64 -0.34
C LYS A 316 25.40 -5.59 -0.40
N GLY A 317 24.77 -5.94 0.73
CA GLY A 317 23.57 -6.77 0.72
C GLY A 317 22.41 -6.09 -0.05
N PRO A 318 21.50 -6.85 -0.70
CA PRO A 318 20.41 -6.27 -1.48
C PRO A 318 19.45 -5.41 -0.64
N LEU A 319 19.36 -5.63 0.67
CA LEU A 319 18.56 -4.82 1.60
C LEU A 319 19.36 -3.71 2.32
N SER A 320 20.60 -3.40 1.92
CA SER A 320 21.44 -2.43 2.64
C SER A 320 20.80 -1.02 2.69
N ASP A 321 20.31 -0.53 1.55
CA ASP A 321 19.61 0.76 1.48
C ASP A 321 18.35 0.78 2.34
N PHE A 322 17.63 -0.34 2.40
CA PHE A 322 16.44 -0.51 3.21
C PHE A 322 16.77 -0.49 4.72
N LEU A 323 17.80 -1.23 5.14
CA LEU A 323 18.23 -1.28 6.55
C LEU A 323 18.89 0.02 7.03
N SER A 324 19.30 0.90 6.11
CA SER A 324 19.82 2.22 6.43
C SER A 324 18.74 3.26 6.78
N LEU A 325 17.45 2.91 6.66
CA LEU A 325 16.34 3.77 7.10
C LEU A 325 16.20 3.74 8.62
N GLU A 326 15.85 4.86 9.24
CA GLU A 326 15.41 4.86 10.64
C GLU A 326 13.97 4.31 10.72
N PRO A 327 13.64 3.44 11.69
CA PRO A 327 14.43 3.12 12.90
C PRO A 327 15.43 1.96 12.77
N PHE A 328 15.56 1.33 11.60
CA PHE A 328 16.35 0.11 11.42
C PHE A 328 17.86 0.34 11.56
N ALA A 329 18.37 1.47 11.06
CA ALA A 329 19.79 1.80 11.10
C ALA A 329 20.33 1.85 12.54
N THR A 330 19.58 2.46 13.45
CA THR A 330 19.92 2.50 14.88
C THR A 330 19.93 1.11 15.49
N VAL A 331 18.92 0.29 15.20
CA VAL A 331 18.83 -1.08 15.70
C VAL A 331 19.98 -1.95 15.19
N LEU A 332 20.30 -1.85 13.90
CA LEU A 332 21.39 -2.59 13.25
C LEU A 332 22.76 -2.26 13.89
N LYS A 333 23.02 -0.98 14.19
CA LYS A 333 24.27 -0.57 14.88
C LYS A 333 24.37 -1.12 16.30
N ASN A 334 23.25 -1.27 16.99
CA ASN A 334 23.20 -1.72 18.38
C ASN A 334 23.22 -3.25 18.53
N MET A 335 23.03 -4.02 17.45
CA MET A 335 23.08 -5.49 17.50
C MET A 335 24.53 -5.99 17.61
N ASN A 336 24.92 -6.44 18.81
CA ASN A 336 26.20 -7.14 19.01
C ASN A 336 26.14 -8.55 18.38
N LYS A 337 27.06 -8.84 17.46
CA LYS A 337 27.15 -10.10 16.68
C LYS A 337 27.36 -11.40 17.49
N LYS A 338 27.53 -11.32 18.81
CA LYS A 338 27.79 -12.49 19.66
C LYS A 338 26.48 -12.94 20.30
N ASN A 339 25.92 -14.02 19.74
CA ASN A 339 24.72 -14.75 20.18
C ASN A 339 23.40 -13.98 20.00
N LEU A 340 22.98 -13.79 18.73
CA LEU A 340 21.57 -13.48 18.46
C LEU A 340 20.72 -14.70 18.83
N PRO A 341 19.68 -14.56 19.66
CA PRO A 341 18.70 -15.63 19.83
C PRO A 341 18.05 -15.91 18.47
N LYS A 342 17.76 -17.20 18.22
CA LYS A 342 17.07 -17.66 17.02
C LYS A 342 15.75 -16.88 16.88
N PHE A 343 15.56 -16.27 15.71
CA PHE A 343 14.35 -15.51 15.37
C PHE A 343 13.64 -16.26 14.27
N ASP A 344 12.38 -16.64 14.51
CA ASP A 344 11.60 -17.49 13.62
C ASP A 344 10.39 -16.73 13.02
N ALA A 345 9.69 -17.39 12.09
CA ALA A 345 8.50 -16.86 11.44
C ALA A 345 7.39 -16.48 12.43
N ALA A 346 7.29 -17.19 13.56
CA ALA A 346 6.29 -16.92 14.60
C ALA A 346 6.61 -15.64 15.39
N ASP A 347 7.87 -15.38 15.72
CA ASP A 347 8.30 -14.11 16.33
C ASP A 347 8.07 -12.93 15.39
N SER A 348 8.38 -13.13 14.10
CA SER A 348 8.12 -12.18 13.02
C SER A 348 6.63 -11.82 12.93
N ALA A 349 5.77 -12.84 12.85
CA ALA A 349 4.33 -12.69 12.84
C ALA A 349 3.80 -11.98 14.11
N SER A 350 4.32 -12.32 15.29
CA SER A 350 3.94 -11.67 16.56
C SER A 350 4.29 -10.17 16.57
N ALA A 351 5.44 -9.78 16.02
CA ALA A 351 5.83 -8.38 15.91
C ALA A 351 4.89 -7.61 14.95
N THR A 352 4.56 -8.19 13.80
CA THR A 352 3.61 -7.60 12.83
C THR A 352 2.23 -7.40 13.44
N LEU A 353 1.70 -8.44 14.11
CA LEU A 353 0.44 -8.40 14.82
C LEU A 353 0.37 -7.20 15.78
N LYS A 354 1.40 -7.04 16.63
CA LYS A 354 1.48 -5.93 17.57
C LYS A 354 1.56 -4.57 16.85
N GLY A 355 2.29 -4.49 15.74
CA GLY A 355 2.39 -3.28 14.91
C GLY A 355 1.04 -2.82 14.37
N ILE A 356 0.28 -3.73 13.74
CA ILE A 356 -1.07 -3.44 13.21
C ILE A 356 -2.00 -3.01 14.35
N LYS A 357 -1.94 -3.73 15.47
CA LYS A 357 -2.76 -3.43 16.65
C LYS A 357 -2.46 -2.03 17.20
N ALA A 358 -1.18 -1.65 17.32
CA ALA A 358 -0.78 -0.32 17.77
C ALA A 358 -1.30 0.79 16.84
N LEU A 359 -1.26 0.58 15.51
CA LEU A 359 -1.86 1.53 14.56
C LEU A 359 -3.38 1.66 14.74
N ALA A 360 -4.09 0.54 14.89
CA ALA A 360 -5.55 0.55 15.12
C ALA A 360 -5.92 1.29 16.41
N GLU A 361 -5.13 1.14 17.48
CA GLU A 361 -5.33 1.88 18.73
C GLU A 361 -5.08 3.38 18.56
N LEU A 362 -4.00 3.77 17.86
CA LEU A 362 -3.63 5.17 17.64
C LEU A 362 -4.60 5.94 16.74
N CYS A 363 -5.34 5.28 15.85
CA CYS A 363 -6.22 5.93 14.88
C CYS A 363 -7.72 5.71 15.11
N SER A 364 -8.11 4.92 16.11
CA SER A 364 -9.52 4.55 16.35
C SER A 364 -10.50 5.73 16.40
N GLU A 365 -10.10 6.86 16.98
CA GLU A 365 -10.95 8.05 17.15
C GLU A 365 -10.41 9.31 16.44
N ASP A 366 -9.27 9.22 15.73
CA ASP A 366 -8.62 10.35 15.08
C ASP A 366 -8.65 10.23 13.55
N GLY A 367 -9.62 10.91 12.91
CA GLY A 367 -9.79 10.93 11.46
C GLY A 367 -8.59 11.51 10.69
N ALA A 368 -7.82 12.43 11.28
CA ALA A 368 -6.61 12.96 10.65
C ALA A 368 -5.49 11.91 10.66
N CYS A 369 -5.33 11.19 11.78
CA CYS A 369 -4.46 10.04 11.88
C CYS A 369 -4.87 8.93 10.91
N GLN A 370 -6.16 8.62 10.78
CA GLN A 370 -6.68 7.65 9.81
C GLN A 370 -6.30 8.04 8.37
N LYS A 371 -6.56 9.29 7.98
CA LYS A 371 -6.19 9.81 6.65
C LYS A 371 -4.68 9.71 6.41
N ARG A 372 -3.88 10.08 7.42
CA ARG A 372 -2.42 10.00 7.35
C ARG A 372 -1.93 8.57 7.15
N ILE A 373 -2.49 7.60 7.89
CA ILE A 373 -2.16 6.17 7.76
C ILE A 373 -2.53 5.65 6.36
N ALA A 374 -3.70 6.04 5.84
CA ALA A 374 -4.13 5.66 4.48
C ALA A 374 -3.19 6.26 3.42
N ASP A 375 -2.84 7.55 3.55
CA ASP A 375 -1.92 8.24 2.65
C ASP A 375 -0.52 7.59 2.65
N LEU A 376 -0.06 7.03 3.77
CA LEU A 376 1.23 6.30 3.86
C LEU A 376 1.16 4.85 3.31
N GLY A 377 0.04 4.46 2.68
CA GLY A 377 -0.13 3.20 1.98
C GLY A 377 -0.45 2.00 2.86
N ALA A 378 -1.13 2.22 3.99
CA ALA A 378 -1.62 1.13 4.83
C ALA A 378 -2.64 0.22 4.13
N LEU A 379 -3.44 0.74 3.18
CA LEU A 379 -4.46 -0.06 2.48
C LEU A 379 -3.86 -1.20 1.65
N PRO A 380 -2.89 -0.97 0.74
CA PRO A 380 -2.23 -2.07 0.03
C PRO A 380 -1.54 -3.08 0.96
N LEU A 381 -0.92 -2.62 2.06
CA LEU A 381 -0.35 -3.51 3.08
C LEU A 381 -1.41 -4.43 3.70
N LEU A 382 -2.55 -3.85 4.11
CA LEU A 382 -3.65 -4.61 4.70
C LEU A 382 -4.26 -5.59 3.71
N ARG A 383 -4.44 -5.18 2.46
CA ARG A 383 -4.87 -6.06 1.38
C ARG A 383 -3.95 -7.28 1.27
N HIS A 384 -2.64 -7.06 1.15
CA HIS A 384 -1.67 -8.14 1.05
C HIS A 384 -1.69 -9.07 2.27
N ILE A 385 -1.72 -8.51 3.49
CA ILE A 385 -1.77 -9.28 4.75
C ILE A 385 -3.05 -10.12 4.89
N LEU A 386 -4.19 -9.61 4.41
CA LEU A 386 -5.47 -10.32 4.49
C LEU A 386 -5.55 -11.46 3.48
N LEU A 387 -5.13 -11.21 2.23
CA LEU A 387 -5.22 -12.18 1.13
C LEU A 387 -4.07 -13.19 1.14
N GLY A 388 -2.92 -12.83 1.70
CA GLY A 388 -1.71 -13.66 1.75
C GLY A 388 -1.65 -14.65 2.91
N ASP A 389 -0.68 -15.56 2.81
CA ASP A 389 -0.32 -16.61 3.76
C ASP A 389 1.21 -16.64 3.99
N ASP A 390 1.84 -15.47 3.90
CA ASP A 390 3.31 -15.33 3.86
C ASP A 390 4.00 -15.82 5.14
N TYR A 391 3.39 -15.60 6.31
CA TYR A 391 3.94 -16.08 7.57
C TYR A 391 3.83 -17.60 7.69
N GLU A 392 2.72 -18.17 7.26
CA GLU A 392 2.53 -19.63 7.20
C GLU A 392 3.53 -20.28 6.24
N LYS A 393 3.72 -19.69 5.05
CA LYS A 393 4.73 -20.12 4.08
C LYS A 393 6.15 -19.97 4.62
N LEU A 394 6.45 -18.87 5.29
CA LEU A 394 7.76 -18.65 5.92
C LEU A 394 8.06 -19.72 6.99
N ALA A 395 7.08 -20.04 7.85
CA ALA A 395 7.22 -21.11 8.84
C ALA A 395 7.38 -22.49 8.19
N ALA A 396 6.70 -22.75 7.08
CA ALA A 396 6.87 -23.99 6.32
C ALA A 396 8.27 -24.11 5.71
N ILE A 397 8.82 -23.01 5.18
CA ILE A 397 10.21 -22.95 4.69
C ILE A 397 11.19 -23.23 5.82
N GLU A 398 11.01 -22.61 6.98
CA GLU A 398 11.85 -22.84 8.16
C GLU A 398 11.81 -24.30 8.64
N ALA A 399 10.63 -24.93 8.65
CA ALA A 399 10.48 -26.35 8.99
C ALA A 399 11.16 -27.28 7.97
N TYR A 400 11.06 -26.94 6.69
CA TYR A 400 11.74 -27.66 5.62
C TYR A 400 13.27 -27.55 5.76
N ASP A 401 13.80 -26.35 5.97
CA ASP A 401 15.24 -26.10 6.14
C ASP A 401 15.80 -26.78 7.40
N ALA A 402 15.05 -26.75 8.51
CA ALA A 402 15.41 -27.48 9.73
C ALA A 402 15.49 -28.99 9.48
N SER A 403 14.54 -29.55 8.72
CA SER A 403 14.53 -30.98 8.36
C SER A 403 15.71 -31.35 7.48
N ARG A 404 16.01 -30.55 6.45
CA ARG A 404 17.16 -30.76 5.55
C ARG A 404 18.49 -30.71 6.29
N THR A 405 18.65 -29.79 7.23
CA THR A 405 19.87 -29.65 8.04
C THR A 405 20.10 -30.91 8.88
N ARG A 406 19.04 -31.47 9.46
CA ARG A 406 19.08 -32.73 10.20
C ARG A 406 19.46 -33.91 9.31
N GLU A 407 18.89 -34.04 8.10
CA GLU A 407 19.26 -35.12 7.17
C GLU A 407 20.74 -35.11 6.77
N VAL A 408 21.32 -33.91 6.58
CA VAL A 408 22.74 -33.76 6.26
C VAL A 408 23.61 -34.16 7.45
N GLN A 409 23.19 -33.83 8.67
CA GLN A 409 23.89 -34.22 9.90
C GLN A 409 23.82 -35.73 10.14
N ASP A 410 22.65 -36.35 9.96
CA ASP A 410 22.47 -37.80 10.10
C ASP A 410 23.29 -38.60 9.06
N LYS A 411 23.51 -38.06 7.86
CA LYS A 411 24.38 -38.67 6.82
C LYS A 411 25.88 -38.53 7.12
N ASN A 412 26.28 -37.54 7.91
CA ASN A 412 27.69 -37.22 8.20
C ASN A 412 28.19 -37.78 9.54
N VAL A 413 27.33 -38.42 10.35
CA VAL A 413 27.70 -39.03 11.63
C VAL A 413 28.04 -40.51 11.44
N ALA A 414 29.32 -40.87 11.64
CA ALA A 414 29.74 -42.25 11.84
C ALA A 414 29.17 -42.80 13.16
N PRO A 415 28.98 -44.13 13.34
CA PRO A 415 28.03 -44.71 14.30
C PRO A 415 28.31 -44.49 15.80
N ASN A 416 29.34 -43.74 16.19
CA ASN A 416 29.79 -43.65 17.57
C ASN A 416 30.29 -42.24 17.93
N VAL A 417 29.42 -41.23 17.93
CA VAL A 417 29.58 -40.06 18.83
C VAL A 417 28.20 -39.56 19.23
N SER A 418 27.83 -39.70 20.50
CA SER A 418 26.67 -39.03 21.08
C SER A 418 26.97 -37.53 21.21
N SER A 419 26.60 -36.73 20.20
CA SER A 419 26.68 -35.28 20.27
C SER A 419 25.45 -34.71 20.98
N THR A 420 25.61 -34.34 22.25
CA THR A 420 24.67 -33.51 23.03
C THR A 420 24.79 -32.03 22.66
N ASP A 421 24.69 -31.69 21.37
CA ASP A 421 24.50 -30.30 20.93
C ASP A 421 23.06 -30.16 20.41
N ALA A 422 22.28 -29.36 21.15
CA ALA A 422 20.89 -29.02 20.85
C ALA A 422 20.80 -28.32 19.48
N THR A 423 20.69 -29.11 18.42
CA THR A 423 20.48 -28.66 17.06
C THR A 423 19.03 -28.90 16.68
N THR A 424 18.40 -27.84 16.17
CA THR A 424 16.96 -27.65 15.94
C THR A 424 16.19 -28.92 15.58
N ASP A 425 15.36 -29.40 16.50
CA ASP A 425 14.35 -30.40 16.19
C ASP A 425 13.29 -29.79 15.25
N PRO A 426 12.95 -30.39 14.09
CA PRO A 426 11.84 -29.91 13.25
C PRO A 426 10.51 -29.79 14.00
N SER A 427 10.32 -30.54 15.09
CA SER A 427 9.15 -30.40 15.98
C SER A 427 9.10 -29.08 16.76
N SER A 428 10.19 -28.31 16.79
CA SER A 428 10.31 -27.03 17.51
C SER A 428 9.84 -25.80 16.72
N VAL A 429 9.48 -25.95 15.43
CA VAL A 429 8.97 -24.82 14.63
C VAL A 429 7.59 -24.41 15.14
N ARG A 430 7.50 -23.16 15.60
CA ARG A 430 6.26 -22.60 16.14
C ARG A 430 5.31 -22.18 15.03
N VAL A 431 4.02 -22.41 15.25
CA VAL A 431 2.96 -21.97 14.33
C VAL A 431 2.79 -20.45 14.48
N PRO A 432 2.89 -19.66 13.39
CA PRO A 432 2.63 -18.23 13.43
C PRO A 432 1.17 -17.91 13.79
N PRO A 433 0.91 -16.81 14.54
CA PRO A 433 -0.44 -16.36 14.87
C PRO A 433 -1.17 -15.68 13.68
N ALA A 434 -1.21 -16.32 12.51
CA ALA A 434 -1.73 -15.73 11.27
C ALA A 434 -3.20 -15.33 11.34
N ALA A 435 -4.05 -16.14 12.01
CA ALA A 435 -5.45 -15.80 12.23
C ALA A 435 -5.62 -14.48 13.01
N HIS A 436 -4.76 -14.24 14.02
CA HIS A 436 -4.79 -13.02 14.82
C HIS A 436 -4.28 -11.82 14.02
N ILE A 437 -3.25 -12.01 13.17
CA ILE A 437 -2.80 -10.98 12.23
C ILE A 437 -3.97 -10.55 11.33
N ARG A 438 -4.64 -11.50 10.67
CA ARG A 438 -5.79 -11.20 9.80
C ARG A 438 -6.90 -10.50 10.57
N ARG A 439 -7.22 -10.93 11.81
CA ARG A 439 -8.20 -10.26 12.69
C ARG A 439 -7.88 -8.78 12.90
N HIS A 440 -6.65 -8.46 13.29
CA HIS A 440 -6.25 -7.07 13.55
C HIS A 440 -6.09 -6.25 12.27
N ALA A 441 -5.69 -6.87 11.17
CA ALA A 441 -5.71 -6.25 9.84
C ALA A 441 -7.14 -5.89 9.42
N GLY A 442 -8.10 -6.81 9.61
CA GLY A 442 -9.52 -6.57 9.35
C GLY A 442 -10.10 -5.46 10.23
N ARG A 443 -9.70 -5.40 11.50
CA ARG A 443 -10.06 -4.30 12.41
C ARG A 443 -9.56 -2.95 11.86
N LEU A 444 -8.29 -2.84 11.52
CA LEU A 444 -7.71 -1.60 10.99
C LEU A 444 -8.36 -1.22 9.64
N LEU A 445 -8.61 -2.20 8.77
CA LEU A 445 -9.31 -1.98 7.50
C LEU A 445 -10.71 -1.41 7.72
N THR A 446 -11.45 -1.92 8.72
CA THR A 446 -12.78 -1.43 9.06
C THR A 446 -12.71 0.05 9.46
N ILE A 447 -11.74 0.44 10.29
CA ILE A 447 -11.52 1.85 10.67
C ILE A 447 -11.21 2.69 9.43
N LEU A 448 -10.27 2.25 8.58
CA LEU A 448 -9.87 3.01 7.39
C LEU A 448 -10.95 3.06 6.30
N SER A 449 -11.89 2.11 6.28
CA SER A 449 -13.01 2.07 5.33
C SER A 449 -14.03 3.19 5.52
N LEU A 450 -13.93 3.93 6.63
CA LEU A 450 -14.72 5.15 6.87
C LEU A 450 -14.30 6.31 5.95
N LEU A 451 -13.05 6.30 5.45
CA LEU A 451 -12.52 7.35 4.59
C LEU A 451 -13.01 7.20 3.13
N PRO A 452 -13.45 8.29 2.46
CA PRO A 452 -13.96 8.22 1.09
C PRO A 452 -12.98 7.66 0.05
N ASN A 453 -11.68 7.96 0.19
CA ASN A 453 -10.64 7.46 -0.74
C ASN A 453 -10.43 5.96 -0.56
N SER A 454 -10.39 5.48 0.69
CA SER A 454 -10.30 4.05 1.00
C SER A 454 -11.47 3.27 0.41
N LYS A 455 -12.70 3.80 0.52
CA LYS A 455 -13.88 3.17 -0.07
C LYS A 455 -13.70 2.94 -1.57
N LYS A 456 -13.29 3.96 -2.32
CA LYS A 456 -13.09 3.88 -3.77
C LYS A 456 -12.02 2.85 -4.14
N GLU A 457 -10.93 2.81 -3.38
CA GLU A 457 -9.84 1.87 -3.62
C GLU A 457 -10.28 0.42 -3.39
N ILE A 458 -10.96 0.14 -2.27
CA ILE A 458 -11.48 -1.20 -1.96
C ILE A 458 -12.50 -1.65 -3.02
N ILE A 459 -13.46 -0.78 -3.39
CA ILE A 459 -14.48 -1.09 -4.40
C ILE A 459 -13.86 -1.38 -5.77
N SER A 460 -12.77 -0.69 -6.12
CA SER A 460 -12.09 -0.90 -7.40
C SER A 460 -11.39 -2.26 -7.51
N ASP A 461 -11.15 -2.94 -6.39
CA ASP A 461 -10.51 -4.25 -6.34
C ASP A 461 -11.54 -5.38 -6.18
N ALA A 462 -11.95 -5.96 -7.32
CA ALA A 462 -12.91 -7.05 -7.35
C ALA A 462 -12.45 -8.31 -6.59
N VAL A 463 -11.14 -8.59 -6.56
CA VAL A 463 -10.59 -9.75 -5.84
C VAL A 463 -10.71 -9.54 -4.34
N TRP A 464 -10.37 -8.34 -3.87
CA TRP A 464 -10.47 -7.99 -2.46
C TRP A 464 -11.91 -7.95 -1.98
N CYS A 465 -12.82 -7.33 -2.74
CA CYS A 465 -14.26 -7.33 -2.43
C CYS A 465 -14.81 -8.76 -2.32
N LYS A 466 -14.50 -9.62 -3.30
CA LYS A 466 -14.92 -11.03 -3.26
C LYS A 466 -14.37 -11.76 -2.03
N TRP A 467 -13.10 -11.54 -1.70
CA TRP A 467 -12.49 -12.14 -0.51
C TRP A 467 -13.18 -11.68 0.78
N LEU A 468 -13.51 -10.39 0.90
CA LEU A 468 -14.25 -9.85 2.04
C LEU A 468 -15.65 -10.48 2.16
N GLU A 469 -16.35 -10.66 1.04
CA GLU A 469 -17.67 -11.32 1.00
C GLU A 469 -17.58 -12.80 1.39
N ASP A 470 -16.63 -13.53 0.81
CA ASP A 470 -16.43 -14.96 1.08
C ASP A 470 -15.96 -15.19 2.53
N CYS A 471 -15.17 -14.28 3.11
CA CYS A 471 -14.80 -14.31 4.52
C CYS A 471 -16.00 -14.02 5.44
N ALA A 472 -16.74 -12.93 5.17
CA ALA A 472 -17.90 -12.54 5.98
C ALA A 472 -19.00 -13.61 5.99
N SER A 473 -19.21 -14.30 4.85
CA SER A 473 -20.20 -15.38 4.69
C SER A 473 -19.69 -16.78 5.00
N GLY A 474 -18.51 -16.89 5.63
CA GLY A 474 -17.97 -18.17 6.09
C GLY A 474 -17.65 -19.19 4.99
N ARG A 475 -17.62 -18.77 3.72
CA ARG A 475 -17.21 -19.63 2.59
C ARG A 475 -15.72 -19.92 2.60
N ILE A 476 -14.93 -19.00 3.14
CA ILE A 476 -13.52 -19.25 3.47
C ILE A 476 -13.47 -19.91 4.85
N PRO A 477 -12.72 -21.02 5.02
CA PRO A 477 -12.48 -21.64 6.33
C PRO A 477 -11.83 -20.63 7.30
N CYS A 478 -12.66 -19.95 8.08
CA CYS A 478 -12.24 -18.93 9.04
C CYS A 478 -13.04 -19.13 10.32
N ASN A 479 -12.37 -19.63 11.37
CA ASN A 479 -13.00 -19.82 12.68
C ASN A 479 -13.08 -18.52 13.49
N ASP A 480 -12.47 -17.44 12.99
CA ASP A 480 -12.41 -16.15 13.67
C ASP A 480 -13.67 -15.30 13.40
N ILE A 481 -14.60 -15.31 14.36
CA ILE A 481 -15.87 -14.58 14.25
C ILE A 481 -15.65 -13.06 14.20
N LYS A 482 -14.61 -12.54 14.88
CA LYS A 482 -14.28 -11.10 14.86
C LYS A 482 -13.86 -10.66 13.47
N LEU A 483 -13.02 -11.44 12.81
CA LEU A 483 -12.61 -11.16 11.43
C LEU A 483 -13.82 -11.14 10.49
N LYS A 484 -14.70 -12.15 10.55
CA LYS A 484 -15.94 -12.18 9.74
C LYS A 484 -16.78 -10.92 9.94
N SER A 485 -16.92 -10.50 11.20
CA SER A 485 -17.63 -9.28 11.53
C SER A 485 -16.97 -8.03 10.93
N TYR A 486 -15.66 -7.87 11.08
CA TYR A 486 -14.93 -6.75 10.48
C TYR A 486 -15.05 -6.72 8.94
N CYS A 487 -14.97 -7.86 8.27
CA CYS A 487 -15.19 -7.96 6.83
C CYS A 487 -16.61 -7.50 6.46
N ARG A 488 -17.64 -7.92 7.23
CA ARG A 488 -19.03 -7.48 7.01
C ARG A 488 -19.17 -5.97 7.17
N LEU A 489 -18.62 -5.39 8.24
CA LEU A 489 -18.68 -3.94 8.47
C LEU A 489 -17.94 -3.13 7.41
N THR A 490 -16.78 -3.63 6.97
CA THR A 490 -16.04 -3.03 5.86
C THR A 490 -16.90 -2.99 4.59
N LEU A 491 -17.54 -4.11 4.22
CA LEU A 491 -18.43 -4.17 3.05
C LEU A 491 -19.59 -3.16 3.15
N LEU A 492 -20.15 -2.99 4.34
CA LEU A 492 -21.22 -2.03 4.57
C LEU A 492 -20.75 -0.58 4.45
N ASN A 493 -19.58 -0.26 5.03
CA ASN A 493 -19.00 1.07 4.92
C ASN A 493 -18.72 1.47 3.45
N ILE A 494 -18.23 0.53 2.62
CA ILE A 494 -17.91 0.81 1.21
C ILE A 494 -19.15 0.87 0.31
N LEU A 495 -20.15 -0.01 0.52
CA LEU A 495 -21.35 -0.08 -0.33
C LEU A 495 -22.33 1.07 -0.06
N CYS A 496 -22.15 1.74 1.07
CA CYS A 496 -22.99 2.84 1.47
C CYS A 496 -22.66 4.11 0.66
N SER A 497 -23.59 4.50 -0.21
CA SER A 497 -23.44 5.59 -1.18
C SER A 497 -23.70 6.94 -0.53
N GLU A 498 -22.69 7.79 -0.45
CA GLU A 498 -22.92 9.22 -0.15
C GLU A 498 -23.47 9.90 -1.40
N SER A 499 -24.66 10.48 -1.31
CA SER A 499 -25.26 11.21 -2.44
C SER A 499 -24.35 12.40 -2.81
N PRO A 500 -23.97 12.58 -4.09
CA PRO A 500 -23.02 13.62 -4.53
C PRO A 500 -23.54 15.07 -4.41
N ASN A 501 -24.74 15.28 -3.86
CA ASN A 501 -25.40 16.59 -3.77
C ASN A 501 -25.19 17.34 -2.43
N THR A 502 -24.41 16.80 -1.49
CA THR A 502 -23.89 17.62 -0.39
C THR A 502 -22.79 18.51 -0.95
N ARG A 503 -23.16 19.78 -1.23
CA ARG A 503 -22.27 20.86 -1.68
C ARG A 503 -20.92 20.79 -0.96
N LYS A 504 -19.82 20.92 -1.72
CA LYS A 504 -18.44 21.06 -1.25
C LYS A 504 -18.38 21.96 0.00
N ALA A 505 -18.42 21.35 1.17
CA ALA A 505 -18.00 22.00 2.42
C ALA A 505 -16.46 21.92 2.44
N SER A 506 -15.84 23.03 2.80
CA SER A 506 -14.40 23.19 2.98
C SER A 506 -13.79 22.09 3.85
N ASP A 507 -12.49 21.83 3.68
CA ASP A 507 -11.65 20.89 4.45
C ASP A 507 -11.52 21.20 5.97
N GLU A 508 -12.47 21.93 6.56
CA GLU A 508 -12.58 22.15 8.00
C GLU A 508 -13.71 21.29 8.59
N TYR A 509 -13.47 20.82 9.82
CA TYR A 509 -14.31 19.89 10.59
C TYR A 509 -15.81 20.15 10.41
N PRO A 510 -16.65 19.11 10.26
CA PRO A 510 -18.08 19.31 10.27
C PRO A 510 -18.48 19.85 11.65
N ASP A 511 -19.07 21.05 11.69
CA ASP A 511 -19.87 21.49 12.82
C ASP A 511 -20.88 20.39 13.16
N SER A 512 -21.15 20.22 14.46
CA SER A 512 -22.03 19.19 15.04
C SER A 512 -23.41 19.13 14.38
N GLU A 513 -23.86 20.21 13.73
CA GLU A 513 -25.13 20.27 13.00
C GLU A 513 -25.10 19.60 11.59
N SER A 514 -23.92 19.37 11.02
CA SER A 514 -23.76 18.82 9.66
C SER A 514 -23.63 17.29 9.60
N GLU A 515 -23.39 16.62 10.73
CA GLU A 515 -23.42 15.14 10.84
C GLU A 515 -24.84 14.56 10.67
N TYR A 516 -25.87 15.33 11.02
CA TYR A 516 -27.29 14.95 10.90
C TYR A 516 -27.80 14.81 9.45
N LYS A 517 -26.99 15.14 8.45
CA LYS A 517 -27.34 15.04 7.01
C LYS A 517 -26.65 13.89 6.26
N ARG A 518 -25.87 13.03 6.92
CA ARG A 518 -25.33 11.83 6.25
C ARG A 518 -26.43 10.78 6.12
N ASN A 519 -26.79 10.45 4.88
CA ASN A 519 -27.75 9.37 4.55
C ASN A 519 -27.21 7.95 4.81
N CYS A 520 -25.97 7.83 5.30
CA CYS A 520 -25.21 6.59 5.31
C CYS A 520 -24.67 6.29 6.73
N PRO A 521 -25.01 5.14 7.35
CA PRO A 521 -24.47 4.77 8.66
C PRO A 521 -22.96 4.46 8.57
N GLN A 522 -22.22 4.84 9.61
CA GLN A 522 -20.77 4.60 9.72
C GLN A 522 -20.50 3.52 10.78
N PHE A 523 -19.88 2.43 10.35
CA PHE A 523 -19.59 1.29 11.21
C PHE A 523 -18.11 1.32 11.63
N GLY A 524 -17.84 1.80 12.85
CA GLY A 524 -16.51 1.73 13.47
C GLY A 524 -16.13 0.31 13.92
N ASP A 525 -15.05 0.19 14.68
CA ASP A 525 -14.50 -1.10 15.15
C ASP A 525 -15.15 -1.67 16.43
N ALA A 526 -16.20 -1.01 16.91
CA ALA A 526 -16.89 -1.34 18.16
C ALA A 526 -18.13 -2.23 17.96
N LEU A 527 -18.64 -2.37 16.73
CA LEU A 527 -19.80 -3.21 16.44
C LEU A 527 -19.32 -4.61 16.05
N PHE A 528 -20.03 -5.64 16.50
CA PHE A 528 -19.81 -7.00 16.00
C PHE A 528 -21.09 -7.74 15.72
N LEU A 529 -21.08 -8.55 14.67
CA LEU A 529 -22.15 -9.44 14.27
C LEU A 529 -21.85 -10.85 14.80
N LEU A 530 -22.72 -11.35 15.68
CA LEU A 530 -22.56 -12.65 16.35
C LEU A 530 -22.90 -13.83 15.44
N ASN A 531 -23.73 -13.58 14.42
CA ASN A 531 -24.09 -14.50 13.36
C ASN A 531 -23.81 -13.88 11.98
N PRO A 532 -22.53 -13.80 11.58
CA PRO A 532 -22.11 -13.11 10.35
C PRO A 532 -22.66 -13.73 9.06
N GLU A 533 -23.16 -14.96 9.15
CA GLU A 533 -23.76 -15.69 8.04
C GLU A 533 -25.13 -15.11 7.60
N LEU A 534 -25.82 -14.37 8.49
CA LEU A 534 -27.08 -13.72 8.13
C LEU A 534 -26.82 -12.42 7.36
N PRO A 535 -27.64 -12.11 6.33
CA PRO A 535 -27.49 -10.88 5.58
C PRO A 535 -27.81 -9.65 6.43
N LEU A 536 -26.86 -8.72 6.48
CA LEU A 536 -27.13 -7.33 6.80
C LEU A 536 -27.65 -6.63 5.53
N GLU A 537 -28.97 -6.55 5.38
CA GLU A 537 -29.59 -5.62 4.43
C GLU A 537 -29.62 -4.24 5.08
N VAL A 538 -28.96 -3.26 4.44
CA VAL A 538 -29.14 -1.84 4.75
C VAL A 538 -29.94 -1.28 3.59
N HIS A 539 -31.21 -0.96 3.83
CA HIS A 539 -32.02 -0.23 2.84
C HIS A 539 -31.45 1.19 2.74
N VAL A 540 -30.69 1.46 1.68
CA VAL A 540 -30.31 2.83 1.31
C VAL A 540 -31.36 3.29 0.31
N ASP A 541 -32.19 4.25 0.72
CA ASP A 541 -33.25 4.77 -0.13
C ASP A 541 -32.73 5.28 -1.49
N ASN A 542 -33.32 4.73 -2.55
CA ASN A 542 -33.41 5.25 -3.91
C ASN A 542 -32.24 6.11 -4.45
N SER A 543 -31.17 5.45 -4.89
CA SER A 543 -30.55 5.79 -6.17
C SER A 543 -29.96 4.53 -6.81
N GLY A 544 -30.53 4.12 -7.94
CA GLY A 544 -30.32 2.81 -8.53
C GLY A 544 -28.87 2.47 -8.84
N PHE A 545 -28.29 1.59 -8.04
CA PHE A 545 -27.31 0.59 -8.48
C PHE A 545 -27.67 -0.71 -7.78
N GLY A 546 -28.37 -1.59 -8.50
CA GLY A 546 -28.70 -2.93 -8.03
C GLY A 546 -27.42 -3.71 -7.78
N ILE A 547 -27.33 -4.31 -6.59
CA ILE A 547 -26.35 -5.34 -6.26
C ILE A 547 -26.46 -6.46 -7.32
N LEU A 548 -25.30 -6.90 -7.79
CA LEU A 548 -25.09 -8.05 -8.69
C LEU A 548 -26.08 -9.19 -8.40
N ARG A 549 -27.09 -9.32 -9.27
CA ARG A 549 -27.65 -10.63 -9.61
C ARG A 549 -26.54 -11.40 -10.32
N VAL A 550 -25.99 -12.41 -9.66
CA VAL A 550 -25.12 -13.40 -10.29
C VAL A 550 -25.87 -14.01 -11.47
N SER A 551 -25.28 -13.87 -12.67
CA SER A 551 -25.72 -14.53 -13.90
C SER A 551 -25.88 -16.03 -13.68
N ARG A 552 -27.05 -16.56 -14.04
CA ARG A 552 -27.24 -17.98 -14.30
C ARG A 552 -27.62 -18.10 -15.76
N ASP A 553 -26.62 -18.39 -16.59
CA ASP A 553 -26.83 -18.65 -18.00
C ASP A 553 -27.38 -20.05 -18.22
N ASN A 554 -28.21 -20.12 -19.27
CA ASN A 554 -28.70 -21.28 -20.02
C ASN A 554 -29.77 -22.17 -19.37
N CYS A 555 -31.02 -22.00 -19.83
CA CYS A 555 -31.80 -23.10 -20.40
C CYS A 555 -32.76 -22.60 -21.50
N LYS A 556 -32.65 -23.33 -22.61
CA LYS A 556 -33.30 -23.30 -23.93
C LYS A 556 -34.78 -22.89 -23.99
N GLU A 557 -35.11 -22.30 -25.15
CA GLU A 557 -36.44 -22.26 -25.75
C GLU A 557 -37.08 -23.66 -25.79
N ASP A 558 -38.36 -23.77 -25.40
CA ASP A 558 -39.37 -24.35 -26.27
C ASP A 558 -40.78 -23.88 -25.86
N GLY A 559 -41.62 -23.64 -26.86
CA GLY A 559 -43.02 -23.25 -26.70
C GLY A 559 -43.94 -24.46 -26.53
N GLY A 560 -45.11 -24.27 -25.93
CA GLY A 560 -46.14 -25.30 -25.89
C GLY A 560 -47.36 -24.95 -25.05
N ILE A 561 -48.50 -24.88 -25.72
CA ILE A 561 -49.83 -24.48 -25.23
C ILE A 561 -50.54 -25.63 -24.53
N GLY A 562 -51.31 -25.32 -23.46
CA GLY A 562 -52.67 -25.84 -23.29
C GLY A 562 -52.99 -26.72 -22.06
N GLY A 563 -54.01 -26.31 -21.30
CA GLY A 563 -55.11 -27.20 -20.89
C GLY A 563 -55.20 -27.69 -19.45
N SER A 564 -56.01 -26.98 -18.64
CA SER A 564 -57.13 -27.50 -17.81
C SER A 564 -56.97 -28.77 -16.95
N GLY A 565 -57.18 -28.61 -15.63
CA GLY A 565 -58.09 -29.47 -14.85
C GLY A 565 -57.53 -30.23 -13.64
N SER A 566 -58.08 -29.88 -12.46
CA SER A 566 -58.52 -30.77 -11.36
C SER A 566 -57.51 -31.50 -10.43
N GLU A 567 -57.63 -31.15 -9.15
CA GLU A 567 -57.67 -32.00 -7.94
C GLU A 567 -56.44 -32.79 -7.43
N THR A 568 -55.94 -32.31 -6.29
CA THR A 568 -55.46 -33.03 -5.08
C THR A 568 -54.75 -34.37 -5.22
N VAL A 569 -53.53 -34.46 -4.64
CA VAL A 569 -53.17 -35.34 -3.50
C VAL A 569 -51.72 -35.05 -3.07
N ASN A 570 -51.51 -35.11 -1.76
CA ASN A 570 -50.26 -34.87 -1.02
C ASN A 570 -49.07 -35.73 -1.47
N SER A 571 -47.87 -35.15 -1.48
CA SER A 571 -46.65 -35.83 -1.02
C SER A 571 -45.61 -34.80 -0.56
N VAL A 572 -44.94 -35.21 0.50
CA VAL A 572 -43.93 -34.52 1.30
C VAL A 572 -42.60 -34.44 0.52
N ASP A 573 -41.71 -33.55 0.96
CA ASP A 573 -40.31 -33.36 0.54
C ASP A 573 -40.07 -32.47 -0.70
N ASP A 574 -39.95 -31.16 -0.46
CA ASP A 574 -38.63 -30.50 -0.39
C ASP A 574 -38.85 -28.97 -0.29
N ALA A 575 -38.94 -28.49 0.95
CA ALA A 575 -38.83 -27.08 1.28
C ALA A 575 -37.35 -26.62 1.26
N GLU A 576 -36.56 -27.11 0.30
CA GLU A 576 -35.16 -26.74 0.07
C GLU A 576 -35.04 -25.71 -1.06
N ALA A 577 -35.72 -24.60 -0.86
CA ALA A 577 -35.29 -23.33 -1.44
C ALA A 577 -35.63 -22.27 -0.40
N ALA A 578 -34.83 -22.25 0.68
CA ALA A 578 -34.79 -21.13 1.62
C ALA A 578 -34.50 -19.86 0.81
N SER A 579 -35.57 -19.20 0.38
CA SER A 579 -35.59 -17.79 0.03
C SER A 579 -34.88 -17.09 1.18
N LYS A 580 -33.70 -16.52 0.91
CA LYS A 580 -32.89 -15.74 1.86
C LYS A 580 -33.81 -14.73 2.55
N SER A 581 -34.32 -15.09 3.72
CA SER A 581 -35.41 -14.38 4.37
C SER A 581 -34.83 -13.20 5.12
N VAL A 582 -35.45 -12.04 4.92
CA VAL A 582 -35.27 -10.86 5.75
C VAL A 582 -35.35 -11.28 7.23
N PRO A 583 -34.43 -10.81 8.08
CA PRO A 583 -34.39 -11.25 9.47
C PRO A 583 -35.64 -10.82 10.23
N LEU A 584 -36.18 -11.72 11.04
CA LEU A 584 -37.44 -11.49 11.77
C LEU A 584 -37.28 -10.47 12.92
N MET A 585 -36.07 -10.34 13.46
CA MET A 585 -35.76 -9.46 14.59
C MET A 585 -34.26 -9.18 14.65
N ASP A 586 -33.91 -7.96 15.07
CA ASP A 586 -32.55 -7.56 15.44
C ASP A 586 -32.42 -7.46 16.96
N VAL A 587 -31.44 -8.16 17.53
CA VAL A 587 -31.12 -8.11 18.96
C VAL A 587 -29.75 -7.49 19.14
N VAL A 588 -29.68 -6.40 19.90
CA VAL A 588 -28.42 -5.67 20.15
C VAL A 588 -28.01 -5.82 21.61
N PHE A 589 -26.87 -6.46 21.84
CA PHE A 589 -26.23 -6.52 23.15
C PHE A 589 -25.28 -5.33 23.32
N VAL A 590 -25.47 -4.55 24.38
CA VAL A 590 -24.56 -3.45 24.73
C VAL A 590 -23.69 -3.90 25.89
N HIS A 591 -22.39 -4.11 25.65
CA HIS A 591 -21.49 -4.67 26.65
C HIS A 591 -20.70 -3.58 27.36
N GLY A 592 -20.67 -3.61 28.70
CA GLY A 592 -19.94 -2.62 29.52
C GLY A 592 -19.05 -3.21 30.62
N LEU A 593 -18.33 -2.27 31.24
CA LEU A 593 -17.57 -2.21 32.48
C LEU A 593 -16.49 -3.24 32.76
N ARG A 594 -16.76 -4.50 32.47
CA ARG A 594 -15.80 -5.55 32.75
C ARG A 594 -15.79 -6.62 31.65
N GLY A 595 -16.84 -6.81 30.84
CA GLY A 595 -16.92 -7.85 29.81
C GLY A 595 -16.49 -7.37 28.41
N GLY A 596 -16.19 -8.32 27.53
CA GLY A 596 -15.97 -8.06 26.11
C GLY A 596 -17.24 -8.32 25.29
N PRO A 597 -17.30 -7.82 24.04
CA PRO A 597 -18.35 -8.20 23.10
C PRO A 597 -18.43 -9.71 22.94
N PHE A 598 -17.29 -10.41 23.12
CA PHE A 598 -17.12 -11.86 22.97
C PHE A 598 -17.07 -12.70 24.24
N ASN A 599 -17.07 -12.09 25.43
CA ASN A 599 -17.06 -12.82 26.71
C ASN A 599 -17.71 -12.02 27.84
N SER A 600 -18.66 -12.64 28.54
CA SER A 600 -19.33 -12.09 29.73
C SER A 600 -18.79 -12.71 31.03
N TRP A 601 -18.95 -12.02 32.16
CA TRP A 601 -18.36 -12.44 33.43
C TRP A 601 -19.01 -13.71 33.99
N ARG A 602 -18.36 -14.85 33.75
CA ARG A 602 -18.19 -15.84 34.82
C ARG A 602 -16.70 -15.97 35.13
N ILE A 603 -16.39 -15.68 36.38
CA ILE A 603 -15.13 -16.04 37.03
C ILE A 603 -14.97 -17.55 36.82
N ALA A 604 -13.97 -17.97 36.06
CA ALA A 604 -13.52 -19.35 36.12
C ALA A 604 -13.08 -19.61 37.57
N ASP A 605 -13.54 -20.70 38.18
CA ASP A 605 -13.23 -21.03 39.57
C ASP A 605 -11.71 -21.16 39.83
N ASP A 606 -10.91 -21.32 38.78
CA ASP A 606 -9.45 -21.31 38.82
C ASP A 606 -8.84 -19.89 38.81
N LYS A 607 -8.57 -19.40 40.01
CA LYS A 607 -7.92 -18.11 40.32
C LYS A 607 -6.48 -17.96 39.80
N SER A 608 -5.91 -18.97 39.15
CA SER A 608 -4.52 -18.94 38.65
C SER A 608 -4.35 -18.12 37.36
N SER A 609 -5.43 -17.89 36.61
CA SER A 609 -5.43 -17.14 35.34
C SER A 609 -5.37 -15.61 35.53
N THR A 610 -5.89 -15.09 36.65
CA THR A 610 -6.14 -13.65 36.86
C THR A 610 -4.91 -12.77 37.16
N THR A 611 -3.69 -13.31 37.29
CA THR A 611 -2.51 -12.54 37.75
C THR A 611 -1.41 -12.32 36.71
N LYS A 612 -1.57 -12.73 35.44
CA LYS A 612 -0.58 -12.42 34.40
C LYS A 612 -1.21 -11.66 33.23
N ALA A 613 -0.97 -10.35 33.22
CA ALA A 613 -1.05 -9.38 32.12
C ALA A 613 -2.37 -9.29 31.30
N GLY A 614 -2.97 -8.09 31.29
CA GLY A 614 -3.92 -7.68 30.24
C GLY A 614 -5.25 -8.43 30.21
N LEU A 615 -6.08 -8.25 31.25
CA LEU A 615 -7.40 -8.87 31.44
C LEU A 615 -8.39 -8.71 30.25
N VAL A 616 -8.10 -7.82 29.31
CA VAL A 616 -8.79 -7.62 28.01
C VAL A 616 -8.85 -8.84 27.09
N GLU A 617 -7.64 -9.27 26.74
CA GLU A 617 -7.37 -9.92 25.45
C GLU A 617 -7.11 -11.40 25.57
N SER A 618 -6.50 -11.82 26.68
CA SER A 618 -6.44 -13.24 27.05
C SER A 618 -7.85 -13.81 27.25
N ILE A 619 -8.77 -12.99 27.75
CA ILE A 619 -10.18 -13.34 27.88
C ILE A 619 -10.80 -13.52 26.48
N ASP A 620 -10.51 -12.64 25.54
CA ASP A 620 -11.09 -12.67 24.19
C ASP A 620 -10.65 -13.86 23.31
N GLU A 621 -9.54 -14.53 23.64
CA GLU A 621 -9.03 -15.74 22.95
C GLU A 621 -9.72 -17.03 23.43
N ASP A 622 -10.33 -17.01 24.61
CA ASP A 622 -11.02 -18.16 25.21
C ASP A 622 -12.52 -18.23 24.83
N ALA A 623 -13.05 -17.24 24.10
CA ALA A 623 -14.46 -17.16 23.68
C ALA A 623 -14.90 -18.38 22.87
N GLY A 624 -15.95 -19.08 23.33
CA GLY A 624 -16.50 -20.29 22.68
C GLY A 624 -15.88 -21.61 23.13
N LYS A 625 -15.00 -21.60 24.14
CA LYS A 625 -14.59 -22.81 24.86
C LYS A 625 -15.67 -23.23 25.87
N GLU A 626 -15.75 -24.53 26.11
CA GLU A 626 -16.67 -25.12 27.08
C GLU A 626 -16.50 -24.44 28.47
N GLY A 627 -17.57 -23.87 29.01
CA GLY A 627 -17.54 -23.09 30.25
C GLY A 627 -17.47 -21.56 30.08
N THR A 628 -17.33 -21.04 28.86
CA THR A 628 -17.53 -19.61 28.57
C THR A 628 -19.02 -19.29 28.38
N CYS A 629 -19.45 -18.12 28.85
CA CYS A 629 -20.86 -17.74 28.91
C CYS A 629 -21.18 -16.75 27.79
N TRP A 630 -21.70 -17.27 26.68
CA TRP A 630 -21.79 -16.56 25.41
C TRP A 630 -23.23 -16.20 25.00
N PRO A 631 -23.57 -14.94 24.63
CA PRO A 631 -24.93 -14.57 24.23
C PRO A 631 -25.45 -15.37 23.05
N ARG A 632 -24.59 -15.88 22.15
CA ARG A 632 -24.99 -16.76 21.05
C ARG A 632 -25.42 -18.15 21.53
N GLU A 633 -24.80 -18.67 22.59
CA GLU A 633 -25.15 -19.96 23.19
C GLU A 633 -26.42 -19.86 24.04
N TRP A 634 -26.76 -18.66 24.51
CA TRP A 634 -28.03 -18.37 25.18
C TRP A 634 -29.22 -18.27 24.22
N LEU A 635 -28.98 -18.28 22.92
CA LEU A 635 -30.05 -18.11 21.94
C LEU A 635 -30.83 -19.41 21.79
N ALA A 636 -32.15 -19.30 21.86
CA ALA A 636 -33.04 -20.40 21.55
C ALA A 636 -32.81 -20.84 20.08
N ALA A 637 -32.64 -22.15 19.88
CA ALA A 637 -32.55 -22.75 18.54
C ALA A 637 -33.80 -22.46 17.68
N ASP A 638 -34.89 -22.06 18.33
CA ASP A 638 -36.20 -21.78 17.76
C ASP A 638 -36.25 -20.49 16.91
N PHE A 639 -35.23 -19.62 16.99
CA PHE A 639 -35.17 -18.35 16.25
C PHE A 639 -33.93 -18.22 15.35
N PRO A 640 -33.76 -19.09 14.33
CA PRO A 640 -32.56 -19.10 13.49
C PRO A 640 -32.43 -17.84 12.59
N GLN A 641 -33.51 -17.08 12.40
CA GLN A 641 -33.56 -15.90 11.54
C GLN A 641 -33.31 -14.57 12.28
N ALA A 642 -33.12 -14.58 13.61
CA ALA A 642 -32.81 -13.36 14.35
C ALA A 642 -31.35 -12.94 14.11
N ARG A 643 -31.08 -11.66 13.85
CA ARG A 643 -29.71 -11.12 13.78
C ARG A 643 -29.27 -10.63 15.14
N PHE A 644 -28.02 -10.88 15.47
CA PHE A 644 -27.48 -10.59 16.79
C PHE A 644 -26.25 -9.70 16.69
N PHE A 645 -26.38 -8.50 17.24
CA PHE A 645 -25.33 -7.51 17.31
C PHE A 645 -24.77 -7.43 18.72
N THR A 646 -23.50 -7.12 18.83
CA THR A 646 -22.88 -6.72 20.08
C THR A 646 -22.10 -5.42 19.87
N VAL A 647 -22.25 -4.47 20.79
CA VAL A 647 -21.55 -3.19 20.77
C VAL A 647 -20.58 -3.16 21.95
N LYS A 648 -19.30 -2.94 21.63
CA LYS A 648 -18.24 -2.71 22.61
C LYS A 648 -18.40 -1.30 23.18
N TYR A 649 -18.83 -1.20 24.43
CA TYR A 649 -18.96 0.08 25.12
C TYR A 649 -17.91 0.22 26.21
N LYS A 650 -17.03 1.22 26.05
CA LYS A 650 -16.00 1.55 27.04
C LYS A 650 -16.65 2.32 28.20
N THR A 651 -16.87 1.64 29.31
CA THR A 651 -17.36 2.25 30.56
C THR A 651 -16.35 2.11 31.67
N ASN A 652 -16.40 3.03 32.63
CA ASN A 652 -15.61 3.00 33.87
C ASN A 652 -16.51 2.81 35.09
N LEU A 653 -16.13 1.93 36.02
CA LEU A 653 -17.02 1.32 37.04
C LEU A 653 -17.62 2.31 38.04
N THR A 654 -17.07 3.51 38.14
CA THR A 654 -17.57 4.55 39.03
C THR A 654 -17.26 5.95 38.48
N GLN A 655 -18.20 6.87 38.68
CA GLN A 655 -18.10 8.31 38.37
C GLN A 655 -17.01 9.07 39.17
N TRP A 656 -16.12 8.38 39.88
CA TRP A 656 -15.09 9.01 40.71
C TRP A 656 -13.85 9.47 39.92
N THR A 657 -13.73 9.06 38.66
CA THR A 657 -12.65 9.49 37.76
C THR A 657 -13.20 10.12 36.48
N GLY A 658 -14.12 11.08 36.59
CA GLY A 658 -14.36 12.20 35.66
C GLY A 658 -14.56 11.96 34.15
N ALA A 659 -14.56 10.73 33.64
CA ALA A 659 -14.59 10.41 32.22
C ALA A 659 -15.56 9.25 31.95
N SER A 660 -16.84 9.57 31.89
CA SER A 660 -17.87 8.72 31.28
C SER A 660 -18.58 9.56 30.22
N LEU A 661 -18.59 9.09 28.98
CA LEU A 661 -19.38 9.70 27.91
C LEU A 661 -20.88 9.66 28.30
N PRO A 662 -21.63 10.77 28.17
CA PRO A 662 -23.06 10.81 28.46
C PRO A 662 -23.82 9.78 27.60
N LEU A 663 -24.84 9.13 28.19
CA LEU A 663 -25.76 8.22 27.47
C LEU A 663 -26.42 8.86 26.23
N GLN A 664 -26.47 10.20 26.15
CA GLN A 664 -26.96 10.92 24.96
C GLN A 664 -26.12 10.65 23.70
N VAL A 665 -24.80 10.51 23.82
CA VAL A 665 -23.91 10.20 22.69
C VAL A 665 -24.23 8.80 22.12
N ILE A 666 -24.59 7.86 22.99
CA ILE A 666 -25.03 6.51 22.59
C ILE A 666 -26.39 6.55 21.91
N SER A 667 -27.28 7.46 22.34
CA SER A 667 -28.58 7.63 21.68
C SER A 667 -28.41 8.08 20.22
N GLU A 668 -27.38 8.87 19.91
CA GLU A 668 -27.07 9.33 18.56
C GLU A 668 -26.45 8.19 17.72
N THR A 669 -25.44 7.47 18.23
CA THR A 669 -24.84 6.34 17.51
C THR A 669 -25.85 5.21 17.31
N SER A 670 -26.61 4.84 18.35
CA SER A 670 -27.64 3.80 18.28
C SER A 670 -28.82 4.22 17.41
N ARG A 671 -29.19 5.51 17.36
CA ARG A 671 -30.21 6.02 16.43
C ARG A 671 -29.76 5.92 14.99
N HIS A 672 -28.50 6.24 14.66
CA HIS A 672 -27.97 6.05 13.31
C HIS A 672 -27.99 4.57 12.85
N PHE A 673 -27.97 3.61 13.77
CA PHE A 673 -28.06 2.18 13.47
C PHE A 673 -29.50 1.64 13.44
N LEU A 674 -30.38 2.12 14.32
CA LEU A 674 -31.76 1.65 14.41
C LEU A 674 -32.67 2.32 13.37
N LEU A 675 -32.40 3.56 12.97
CA LEU A 675 -33.26 4.27 12.00
C LEU A 675 -33.27 3.63 10.59
N PRO A 676 -32.15 3.17 10.00
CA PRO A 676 -32.19 2.50 8.69
C PRO A 676 -32.82 1.09 8.74
N SER A 677 -32.82 0.45 9.91
CA SER A 677 -33.37 -0.90 10.12
C SER A 677 -34.82 -0.90 10.60
N CYS A 678 -35.36 0.25 11.02
CA CYS A 678 -36.71 0.38 11.59
C CYS A 678 -37.70 1.17 10.72
N VAL A 679 -37.32 1.61 9.50
CA VAL A 679 -38.31 2.15 8.55
C VAL A 679 -38.85 0.99 7.70
N ASN A 680 -39.89 0.35 8.23
CA ASN A 680 -40.91 -0.34 7.45
C ASN A 680 -42.05 0.63 7.14
#